data_AF-A0A352SEY0-F1
#
_entry.id   AF-A0A352SEY0-F1
#
_cell.length_a   1.000
_cell.length_b   1.000
_cell.length_c   1.000
_cell.angle_alpha   90.00
_cell.angle_beta   90.00
_cell.angle_gamma   90.00
#
_symmetry.space_group_name_H-M   'P 1'
#
loop_
_entity.id
_entity.type
_entity.pdbx_description
1 polymer ?
#
loop_
_entity_poly.entity_id
_entity_poly.type
_entity_poly.pdbx_seq_one_letter_code
_entity_poly.pdbx_strand_id
1 'polypeptide(L)'
;MKRVGIDIGSTTVKIAVLDDNNNILFSAYERHYANIQETLRAIMERAYNELGDCDIAPMITGSGGLSISKHLDIPFVQEVVSVATSLKSYAPQTDVAIELGGEDAKIIYFTDGIEQRMNGICAGGTGSFIDQMATLLKTDAAGLNTYAKDYQALYPIAARCGVFAKTDIQPLINEGASKPDLAASIFQAVVNQTISGLACGKPIRGNVAFLGGPLHFLTELKQAFIRTLNLTGDAIIAPENSHLFAASGAAMNSEGKGATTIGALLKKLSGEIKIEFEVTRMEPLFKDETDYNEFIEKHNVHSVKKGDISTYEGNVFLGVDAGSTTTKVALVGEDGSLLYSFYDNNNGSPLKTTIKAIKEIYELLPESATIVRSCSTGYGEALIKSALMLDEGEVETVSHYYAASFFDPDVDCILDIGGQDMKCIKIKNHSVDQVQLNEACSSGCGSFIETFARSLNYEVKDFAKLALFAENPIDLGSRCTVFMNSKVKQAQKEGATVADISAGLAISVIKNALLKVIKLTDPKDLGKNVVVQGGTFYNDAVLRSFERVSGCQAIRPDIAGIMGAFGAALIAREHYEEGEISSMLSLQDIIELKFESSMTRCKGCTNHCLLTINRFTGGRQFVSGNRCERGLGKEKTNRDVPNLYTYKNKRLFDHYKPLSADKAYRGKVGIPRVLNMYENYPYWFTFFTELGYEVVLSPASNRNIYSLGIESIPSESECYPAKLAHGHISWLLNQGVSYIFYPCVPYERKEFDEAGNHYNCPIVTSYGENIKNNVEELADESITYQNPFVSFESDKILADELVRYLGKENNIDAGEIRKAAHKAYEELQKTRNDIRLEGERVLKWMADNNKRGIVLAGRPYHIDPEINHGIPELITSYDIAVLSEDSISHLGKVDRPTIAMDQWMYHSRLYAAASFVRTQNNLDMIQLNSFGCGLDAVTTDQVNDILTSSNKICTVLKIDEVNNLGAARIRIRSLISAVKDRERKGIKSSPQNSAYKRVEFTKEMRKSYTILAPQMSPIHFDILMPALAACGYNLVQLPTGVGELDYGLKYVNNDACYPSLLVVGQFMKALLSGEYDLNKTALIITQTGGGCRATNYIG
;
A
#
# COMPACT_ATOMS: atom_id res chain seq x y z
N MET A 1 34.96 -23.79 -32.80
CA MET A 1 35.31 -23.62 -31.36
C MET A 1 33.98 -23.48 -30.63
N LYS A 2 33.71 -24.24 -29.57
CA LYS A 2 32.37 -24.22 -28.96
C LYS A 2 32.14 -22.90 -28.24
N ARG A 3 30.99 -22.28 -28.42
CA ARG A 3 30.65 -21.00 -27.76
C ARG A 3 29.86 -21.30 -26.50
N VAL A 4 30.23 -20.70 -25.37
CA VAL A 4 29.57 -20.96 -24.09
C VAL A 4 28.98 -19.66 -23.59
N GLY A 5 27.68 -19.65 -23.34
CA GLY A 5 26.99 -18.54 -22.73
C GLY A 5 26.60 -18.88 -21.32
N ILE A 6 26.91 -18.00 -20.38
CA ILE A 6 26.61 -18.16 -18.96
C ILE A 6 25.76 -16.96 -18.55
N ASP A 7 24.50 -17.21 -18.20
CA ASP A 7 23.61 -16.21 -17.63
C ASP A 7 23.53 -16.39 -16.11
N ILE A 8 24.04 -15.42 -15.36
CA ILE A 8 23.96 -15.40 -13.90
C ILE A 8 22.91 -14.37 -13.50
N GLY A 9 21.68 -14.85 -13.33
CA GLY A 9 20.55 -14.03 -12.91
C GLY A 9 20.51 -13.81 -11.39
N SER A 10 19.41 -13.21 -10.91
CA SER A 10 19.21 -12.90 -9.48
C SER A 10 18.88 -14.12 -8.60
N THR A 11 18.40 -15.21 -9.20
CA THR A 11 18.02 -16.46 -8.52
C THR A 11 18.53 -17.73 -9.19
N THR A 12 19.03 -17.64 -10.44
CA THR A 12 19.37 -18.79 -11.27
C THR A 12 20.68 -18.61 -12.02
N VAL A 13 21.34 -19.72 -12.32
CA VAL A 13 22.47 -19.81 -13.24
C VAL A 13 22.00 -20.63 -14.44
N LYS A 14 22.22 -20.12 -15.65
CA LYS A 14 21.87 -20.79 -16.89
C LYS A 14 23.10 -20.89 -17.78
N ILE A 15 23.28 -22.04 -18.41
CA ILE A 15 24.37 -22.27 -19.36
C ILE A 15 23.80 -22.78 -20.67
N ALA A 16 24.33 -22.28 -21.79
CA ALA A 16 24.10 -22.81 -23.12
C ALA A 16 25.45 -22.96 -23.85
N VAL A 17 25.77 -24.17 -24.28
CA VAL A 17 26.95 -24.47 -25.11
C VAL A 17 26.48 -24.67 -26.54
N LEU A 18 26.96 -23.84 -27.47
CA LEU A 18 26.55 -23.85 -28.86
C LEU A 18 27.66 -24.37 -29.79
N ASP A 19 27.25 -25.07 -30.85
CA ASP A 19 28.09 -25.37 -32.01
C ASP A 19 28.20 -24.17 -32.96
N ASP A 20 28.90 -24.33 -34.08
CA ASP A 20 29.08 -23.26 -35.08
C ASP A 20 27.78 -22.90 -35.83
N ASN A 21 26.77 -23.77 -35.80
CA ASN A 21 25.44 -23.56 -36.39
C ASN A 21 24.40 -23.03 -35.39
N ASN A 22 24.81 -22.64 -34.18
CA ASN A 22 23.94 -22.23 -33.07
C ASN A 22 23.03 -23.35 -32.51
N ASN A 23 23.35 -24.62 -32.71
CA ASN A 23 22.65 -25.71 -32.04
C ASN A 23 23.16 -25.87 -30.60
N ILE A 24 22.25 -26.11 -29.66
CA ILE A 24 22.59 -26.35 -28.26
C ILE A 24 23.16 -27.76 -28.11
N LEU A 25 24.42 -27.85 -27.72
CA LEU A 25 25.13 -29.10 -27.40
C LEU A 25 24.96 -29.50 -25.93
N PHE A 26 24.83 -28.51 -25.04
CA PHE A 26 24.60 -28.70 -23.62
C PHE A 26 23.84 -27.47 -23.09
N SER A 27 22.90 -27.70 -22.19
CA SER A 27 22.25 -26.62 -21.47
C SER A 27 21.87 -27.02 -20.07
N ALA A 28 21.86 -26.05 -19.16
CA ALA A 28 21.36 -26.22 -17.81
C ALA A 28 20.69 -24.95 -17.31
N TYR A 29 19.73 -25.13 -16.42
CA TYR A 29 19.03 -24.08 -15.69
C TYR A 29 18.91 -24.55 -14.24
N GLU A 30 19.57 -23.85 -13.31
CA GLU A 30 19.57 -24.23 -11.88
C GLU A 30 19.35 -23.02 -10.99
N ARG A 31 18.65 -23.22 -9.87
CA ARG A 31 18.56 -22.22 -8.80
C ARG A 31 19.83 -22.26 -7.96
N HIS A 32 20.42 -21.09 -7.72
CA HIS A 32 21.70 -21.03 -7.00
C HIS A 32 21.57 -20.84 -5.48
N TYR A 33 20.40 -20.45 -4.94
CA TYR A 33 20.17 -20.24 -3.49
C TYR A 33 21.29 -19.44 -2.77
N ALA A 34 21.64 -18.28 -3.33
CA ALA A 34 22.79 -17.45 -2.91
C ALA A 34 24.19 -18.07 -3.03
N ASN A 35 24.31 -19.30 -3.53
CA ASN A 35 25.57 -20.00 -3.75
C ASN A 35 25.94 -20.09 -5.24
N ILE A 36 26.23 -18.93 -5.84
CA ILE A 36 26.43 -18.80 -7.29
C ILE A 36 27.65 -19.60 -7.78
N GLN A 37 28.77 -19.51 -7.06
CA GLN A 37 30.02 -20.13 -7.47
C GLN A 37 29.94 -21.66 -7.46
N GLU A 38 29.43 -22.27 -6.38
CA GLU A 38 29.29 -23.73 -6.33
C GLU A 38 28.28 -24.23 -7.35
N THR A 39 27.18 -23.49 -7.57
CA THR A 39 26.18 -23.86 -8.58
C THR A 39 26.77 -23.83 -9.98
N LEU A 40 27.49 -22.76 -10.33
CA LEU A 40 28.18 -22.64 -11.61
C LEU A 40 29.22 -23.75 -11.79
N ARG A 41 30.01 -24.04 -10.75
CA ARG A 41 30.97 -25.16 -10.74
C ARG A 41 30.28 -26.49 -11.01
N ALA A 42 29.20 -26.81 -10.30
CA ALA A 42 28.46 -28.05 -10.46
C ALA A 42 27.87 -28.19 -11.89
N ILE A 43 27.36 -27.10 -12.48
CA ILE A 43 26.89 -27.12 -13.88
C ILE A 43 28.05 -27.36 -14.84
N MET A 44 29.17 -26.67 -14.66
CA MET A 44 30.35 -26.84 -15.51
C MET A 44 30.97 -28.24 -15.39
N GLU A 45 30.89 -28.88 -14.21
CA GLU A 45 31.29 -30.29 -14.00
C GLU A 45 30.40 -31.23 -14.82
N ARG A 46 29.07 -30.99 -14.86
CA ARG A 46 28.16 -31.75 -15.73
C ARG A 46 28.50 -31.55 -17.21
N ALA A 47 28.76 -30.31 -17.63
CA ALA A 47 29.15 -30.00 -19.01
C ALA A 47 30.47 -30.70 -19.39
N TYR A 48 31.44 -30.76 -18.48
CA TYR A 48 32.70 -31.48 -18.67
C TYR A 48 32.48 -32.99 -18.83
N ASN A 49 31.62 -33.58 -18.00
CA ASN A 49 31.32 -35.01 -18.06
C ASN A 49 30.62 -35.42 -19.36
N GLU A 50 29.79 -34.54 -19.93
CA GLU A 50 29.02 -34.82 -21.16
C GLU A 50 29.80 -34.48 -22.44
N LEU A 51 30.55 -33.38 -22.46
CA LEU A 51 31.22 -32.86 -23.66
C LEU A 51 32.73 -33.13 -23.70
N GLY A 52 33.32 -33.60 -22.59
CA GLY A 52 34.76 -33.73 -22.39
C GLY A 52 35.48 -32.38 -22.25
N ASP A 53 36.80 -32.42 -22.06
CA ASP A 53 37.63 -31.21 -22.05
C ASP A 53 37.78 -30.69 -23.48
N CYS A 54 37.09 -29.61 -23.81
CA CYS A 54 37.09 -29.03 -25.15
C CYS A 54 37.30 -27.52 -25.11
N ASP A 55 37.80 -26.97 -26.23
CA ASP A 55 38.02 -25.53 -26.40
C ASP A 55 36.69 -24.79 -26.45
N ILE A 56 36.56 -23.84 -25.52
CA ILE A 56 35.39 -23.01 -25.34
C ILE A 56 35.72 -21.52 -25.43
N ALA A 57 34.78 -20.75 -25.95
CA ALA A 57 34.78 -19.29 -25.91
C ALA A 57 33.63 -18.80 -25.01
N PRO A 58 33.86 -18.67 -23.68
CA PRO A 58 32.82 -18.31 -22.74
C PRO A 58 32.48 -16.81 -22.79
N MET A 59 31.22 -16.49 -22.57
CA MET A 59 30.73 -15.12 -22.38
C MET A 59 29.67 -15.09 -21.29
N ILE A 60 29.77 -14.12 -20.37
CA ILE A 60 28.87 -13.98 -19.23
C ILE A 60 27.86 -12.86 -19.48
N THR A 61 26.63 -13.07 -19.03
CA THR A 61 25.57 -12.06 -18.94
C THR A 61 24.85 -12.17 -17.59
N GLY A 62 23.90 -11.26 -17.34
CA GLY A 62 22.99 -11.29 -16.20
C GLY A 62 23.47 -10.43 -15.03
N SER A 63 22.52 -10.07 -14.15
CA SER A 63 22.71 -9.12 -13.05
C SER A 63 23.71 -9.58 -11.99
N GLY A 64 23.91 -10.90 -11.82
CA GLY A 64 24.92 -11.48 -10.95
C GLY A 64 26.27 -11.77 -11.63
N GLY A 65 26.38 -11.54 -12.95
CA GLY A 65 27.52 -12.00 -13.74
C GLY A 65 28.73 -11.06 -13.75
N LEU A 66 28.55 -9.76 -13.48
CA LEU A 66 29.59 -8.74 -13.70
C LEU A 66 30.80 -8.85 -12.76
N SER A 67 30.60 -9.22 -11.49
CA SER A 67 31.71 -9.42 -10.55
C SER A 67 32.47 -10.71 -10.86
N ILE A 68 31.74 -11.77 -11.20
CA ILE A 68 32.29 -13.08 -11.56
C ILE A 68 33.06 -13.01 -12.88
N SER A 69 32.58 -12.25 -13.86
CA SER A 69 33.26 -12.07 -15.15
C SER A 69 34.64 -11.44 -15.00
N LYS A 70 34.76 -10.41 -14.15
CA LYS A 70 36.05 -9.79 -13.80
C LYS A 70 37.01 -10.77 -13.12
N HIS A 71 36.50 -11.61 -12.22
CA HIS A 71 37.33 -12.56 -11.48
C HIS A 71 37.80 -13.74 -12.35
N LEU A 72 36.92 -14.26 -13.22
CA LEU A 72 37.23 -15.39 -14.09
C LEU A 72 38.01 -14.99 -15.36
N ASP A 73 38.13 -13.68 -15.63
CA ASP A 73 38.68 -13.12 -16.86
C ASP A 73 37.87 -13.57 -18.10
N ILE A 74 36.55 -13.46 -18.00
CA ILE A 74 35.60 -13.81 -19.06
C ILE A 74 34.88 -12.55 -19.54
N PRO A 75 34.73 -12.32 -20.85
CA PRO A 75 33.98 -11.18 -21.37
C PRO A 75 32.52 -11.12 -20.86
N PHE A 76 32.02 -9.91 -20.66
CA PHE A 76 30.64 -9.65 -20.26
C PHE A 76 29.86 -8.99 -21.39
N VAL A 77 28.63 -9.45 -21.65
CA VAL A 77 27.67 -8.83 -22.58
C VAL A 77 26.40 -8.47 -21.83
N GLN A 78 25.76 -7.39 -22.25
CA GLN A 78 24.48 -6.99 -21.67
C GLN A 78 23.37 -7.99 -22.02
N GLU A 79 22.50 -8.26 -21.05
CA GLU A 79 21.45 -9.27 -21.16
C GLU A 79 20.47 -8.97 -22.30
N VAL A 80 20.10 -7.71 -22.45
CA VAL A 80 19.16 -7.24 -23.48
C VAL A 80 19.71 -7.48 -24.89
N VAL A 81 21.01 -7.27 -25.07
CA VAL A 81 21.70 -7.54 -26.33
C VAL A 81 21.69 -9.05 -26.58
N SER A 82 21.96 -9.85 -25.55
CA SER A 82 21.91 -11.32 -25.64
C SER A 82 20.53 -11.83 -26.05
N VAL A 83 19.47 -11.38 -25.36
CA VAL A 83 18.09 -11.76 -25.66
C VAL A 83 17.69 -11.32 -27.08
N ALA A 84 18.04 -10.10 -27.49
CA ALA A 84 17.79 -9.60 -28.83
C ALA A 84 18.51 -10.42 -29.91
N THR A 85 19.77 -10.83 -29.68
CA THR A 85 20.52 -11.71 -30.59
C THR A 85 19.84 -13.07 -30.73
N SER A 86 19.41 -13.69 -29.63
CA SER A 86 18.66 -14.95 -29.66
C SER A 86 17.34 -14.83 -30.43
N LEU A 87 16.55 -13.77 -30.18
CA LEU A 87 15.29 -13.56 -30.87
C LEU A 87 15.47 -13.35 -32.37
N LYS A 88 16.47 -12.56 -32.80
CA LYS A 88 16.79 -12.37 -34.22
C LYS A 88 17.16 -13.69 -34.92
N SER A 89 17.76 -14.64 -34.19
CA SER A 89 18.14 -15.94 -34.74
C SER A 89 16.97 -16.94 -34.75
N TYR A 90 16.21 -17.05 -33.66
CA TYR A 90 15.22 -18.12 -33.48
C TYR A 90 13.77 -17.69 -33.77
N ALA A 91 13.45 -16.40 -33.71
CA ALA A 91 12.11 -15.85 -33.93
C ALA A 91 12.16 -14.41 -34.49
N PRO A 92 12.72 -14.20 -35.70
CA PRO A 92 12.95 -12.86 -36.26
C PRO A 92 11.69 -12.04 -36.52
N GLN A 93 10.51 -12.69 -36.57
CA GLN A 93 9.22 -12.04 -36.74
C GLN A 93 8.70 -11.31 -35.47
N THR A 94 9.44 -11.38 -34.36
CA THR A 94 9.01 -10.81 -33.06
C THR A 94 9.00 -9.28 -33.10
N ASP A 95 7.85 -8.68 -32.80
CA ASP A 95 7.69 -7.23 -32.68
C ASP A 95 7.93 -6.77 -31.23
N VAL A 96 7.44 -7.55 -30.26
CA VAL A 96 7.58 -7.28 -28.82
C VAL A 96 7.94 -8.56 -28.08
N ALA A 97 8.87 -8.50 -27.13
CA ALA A 97 9.17 -9.61 -26.22
C ALA A 97 8.84 -9.26 -24.77
N ILE A 98 8.09 -10.12 -24.10
CA ILE A 98 7.83 -10.08 -22.67
C ILE A 98 8.70 -11.14 -22.01
N GLU A 99 9.63 -10.71 -21.16
CA GLU A 99 10.53 -11.59 -20.42
C GLU A 99 10.27 -11.46 -18.92
N LEU A 100 9.99 -12.59 -18.26
CA LEU A 100 9.89 -12.66 -16.80
C LEU A 100 11.04 -13.46 -16.24
N GLY A 101 11.84 -12.83 -15.38
CA GLY A 101 12.93 -13.42 -14.62
C GLY A 101 12.59 -13.62 -13.15
N GLY A 102 13.62 -13.89 -12.34
CA GLY A 102 13.48 -14.07 -10.89
C GLY A 102 13.06 -12.79 -10.18
N GLU A 103 13.72 -11.67 -10.47
CA GLU A 103 13.42 -10.35 -9.85
C GLU A 103 13.23 -9.24 -10.89
N ASP A 104 13.46 -9.57 -12.16
CA ASP A 104 13.38 -8.65 -13.29
C ASP A 104 12.24 -9.08 -14.22
N ALA A 105 11.47 -8.11 -14.69
CA ALA A 105 10.45 -8.24 -15.72
C ALA A 105 10.76 -7.19 -16.79
N LYS A 106 10.73 -7.59 -18.06
CA LYS A 106 11.16 -6.74 -19.18
C LYS A 106 10.14 -6.81 -20.31
N ILE A 107 9.93 -5.68 -20.97
CA ILE A 107 9.31 -5.59 -22.29
C ILE A 107 10.34 -4.99 -23.25
N ILE A 108 10.61 -5.70 -24.33
CA ILE A 108 11.54 -5.26 -25.39
C ILE A 108 10.73 -5.03 -26.65
N TYR A 109 10.76 -3.80 -27.18
CA TYR A 109 10.15 -3.43 -28.45
C TYR A 109 11.23 -3.45 -29.53
N PHE A 110 10.91 -4.03 -30.69
CA PHE A 110 11.81 -4.11 -31.84
C PHE A 110 11.43 -3.15 -32.97
N THR A 111 10.20 -2.63 -32.96
CA THR A 111 9.69 -1.62 -33.91
C THR A 111 10.32 -0.25 -33.60
N ASP A 112 10.86 0.41 -34.63
CA ASP A 112 11.55 1.72 -34.54
C ASP A 112 12.83 1.75 -33.69
N GLY A 113 13.51 0.61 -33.60
CA GLY A 113 14.73 0.44 -32.82
C GLY A 113 14.51 -0.45 -31.60
N ILE A 114 15.60 -0.87 -30.95
CA ILE A 114 15.50 -1.71 -29.74
C ILE A 114 15.30 -0.77 -28.55
N GLU A 115 14.08 -0.79 -28.00
CA GLU A 115 13.73 -0.10 -26.76
C GLU A 115 13.41 -1.13 -25.68
N GLN A 116 13.99 -0.98 -24.50
CA GLN A 116 13.71 -1.86 -23.36
C GLN A 116 13.03 -1.07 -22.25
N ARG A 117 11.98 -1.66 -21.68
CA ARG A 117 11.35 -1.23 -20.44
C ARG A 117 11.49 -2.35 -19.41
N MET A 118 11.95 -2.01 -18.21
CA MET A 118 12.22 -2.97 -17.15
C MET A 118 11.70 -2.45 -15.82
N ASN A 119 11.24 -3.34 -14.96
CA ASN A 119 10.82 -2.96 -13.62
C ASN A 119 12.03 -2.41 -12.84
N GLY A 120 11.74 -1.51 -11.89
CA GLY A 120 12.74 -1.11 -10.92
C GLY A 120 13.06 -2.25 -9.93
N ILE A 121 13.61 -1.91 -8.77
CA ILE A 121 13.97 -2.88 -7.70
C ILE A 121 12.75 -3.64 -7.17
N CYS A 122 11.52 -3.19 -7.44
CA CYS A 122 10.31 -3.85 -6.98
C CYS A 122 10.03 -5.13 -7.78
N ALA A 123 10.06 -6.29 -7.11
CA ALA A 123 9.80 -7.59 -7.70
C ALA A 123 8.31 -7.85 -8.07
N GLY A 124 7.45 -6.83 -8.06
CA GLY A 124 6.06 -6.95 -8.50
C GLY A 124 5.97 -7.39 -9.95
N GLY A 125 5.18 -8.42 -10.24
CA GLY A 125 5.07 -8.99 -11.59
C GLY A 125 6.20 -9.95 -12.00
N THR A 126 7.05 -10.43 -11.07
CA THR A 126 8.21 -11.28 -11.37
C THR A 126 8.08 -12.71 -10.82
N GLY A 127 9.04 -13.59 -11.10
CA GLY A 127 9.09 -14.95 -10.53
C GLY A 127 9.17 -14.97 -8.99
N SER A 128 9.89 -14.04 -8.37
CA SER A 128 10.00 -13.95 -6.91
C SER A 128 8.66 -13.61 -6.26
N PHE A 129 7.84 -12.79 -6.92
CA PHE A 129 6.47 -12.55 -6.48
C PHE A 129 5.66 -13.85 -6.47
N ILE A 130 5.74 -14.63 -7.55
CA ILE A 130 5.05 -15.92 -7.68
C ILE A 130 5.48 -16.88 -6.56
N ASP A 131 6.78 -16.98 -6.29
CA ASP A 131 7.32 -17.83 -5.22
C ASP A 131 6.76 -17.43 -3.84
N GLN A 132 6.69 -16.13 -3.56
CA GLN A 132 6.15 -15.62 -2.30
C GLN A 132 4.65 -15.95 -2.16
N MET A 133 3.88 -15.87 -3.24
CA MET A 133 2.46 -16.20 -3.23
C MET A 133 2.22 -17.71 -3.16
N ALA A 134 3.05 -18.51 -3.83
CA ALA A 134 3.02 -19.96 -3.73
C ALA A 134 3.27 -20.42 -2.27
N THR A 135 4.26 -19.81 -1.62
CA THR A 135 4.55 -20.06 -0.20
C THR A 135 3.35 -19.73 0.69
N LEU A 136 2.66 -18.61 0.42
CA LEU A 136 1.43 -18.22 1.14
C LEU A 136 0.33 -19.28 1.02
N LEU A 137 0.18 -19.89 -0.17
CA LEU A 137 -0.78 -20.97 -0.43
C LEU A 137 -0.27 -22.37 -0.06
N LYS A 138 0.93 -22.44 0.55
CA LYS A 138 1.63 -23.66 0.95
C LYS A 138 1.86 -24.62 -0.22
N THR A 139 2.39 -24.07 -1.29
CA THR A 139 2.74 -24.80 -2.51
C THR A 139 4.00 -24.17 -3.13
N ASP A 140 4.45 -24.68 -4.26
CA ASP A 140 5.50 -24.08 -5.08
C ASP A 140 4.90 -23.47 -6.36
N ALA A 141 5.73 -22.87 -7.21
CA ALA A 141 5.25 -22.25 -8.44
C ALA A 141 4.54 -23.27 -9.38
N ALA A 142 4.99 -24.52 -9.40
CA ALA A 142 4.38 -25.58 -10.21
C ALA A 142 3.01 -26.02 -9.67
N GLY A 143 2.86 -26.13 -8.36
CA GLY A 143 1.59 -26.39 -7.71
C GLY A 143 0.62 -25.23 -7.84
N LEU A 144 1.11 -23.98 -7.82
CA LEU A 144 0.31 -22.80 -8.17
C LEU A 144 -0.23 -22.89 -9.62
N ASN A 145 0.63 -23.28 -10.57
CA ASN A 145 0.22 -23.52 -11.95
C ASN A 145 -0.81 -24.64 -12.09
N THR A 146 -0.71 -25.67 -11.25
CA THR A 146 -1.68 -26.77 -11.23
C THR A 146 -3.02 -26.31 -10.69
N TYR A 147 -3.05 -25.57 -9.57
CA TYR A 147 -4.28 -25.02 -9.01
C TYR A 147 -4.99 -24.07 -9.98
N ALA A 148 -4.24 -23.22 -10.69
CA ALA A 148 -4.80 -22.22 -11.59
C ALA A 148 -5.57 -22.80 -12.79
N LYS A 149 -5.49 -24.10 -13.08
CA LYS A 149 -6.20 -24.74 -14.21
C LYS A 149 -7.72 -24.83 -14.00
N ASP A 150 -8.13 -25.04 -12.75
CA ASP A 150 -9.52 -25.38 -12.41
C ASP A 150 -10.30 -24.20 -11.81
N TYR A 151 -9.80 -22.98 -11.97
CA TYR A 151 -10.43 -21.78 -11.42
C TYR A 151 -11.81 -21.51 -12.01
N GLN A 152 -12.70 -20.95 -11.20
CA GLN A 152 -14.05 -20.54 -11.57
C GLN A 152 -14.23 -19.03 -11.53
N ALA A 153 -13.41 -18.33 -10.75
CA ALA A 153 -13.46 -16.88 -10.58
C ALA A 153 -12.08 -16.25 -10.41
N LEU A 154 -11.97 -14.97 -10.77
CA LEU A 154 -10.80 -14.14 -10.52
C LEU A 154 -11.13 -13.07 -9.48
N TYR A 155 -10.26 -12.94 -8.49
CA TYR A 155 -10.25 -11.88 -7.49
C TYR A 155 -9.27 -10.77 -7.89
N PRO A 156 -9.62 -9.50 -7.66
CA PRO A 156 -8.67 -8.41 -7.81
C PRO A 156 -7.59 -8.49 -6.71
N ILE A 157 -6.32 -8.55 -7.10
CA ILE A 157 -5.16 -8.57 -6.20
C ILE A 157 -4.16 -7.50 -6.66
N ALA A 158 -3.58 -6.72 -5.73
CA ALA A 158 -2.49 -5.80 -6.04
C ALA A 158 -1.19 -6.57 -6.22
N ALA A 159 -0.61 -6.55 -7.43
CA ALA A 159 0.67 -7.23 -7.71
C ALA A 159 1.91 -6.32 -7.64
N ARG A 160 1.78 -5.09 -7.12
CA ARG A 160 2.90 -4.14 -7.01
C ARG A 160 4.08 -4.70 -6.23
N CYS A 161 3.82 -5.42 -5.14
CA CYS A 161 4.82 -6.23 -4.47
C CYS A 161 4.16 -7.40 -3.73
N GLY A 162 4.97 -8.39 -3.34
CA GLY A 162 4.47 -9.57 -2.61
C GLY A 162 3.89 -9.24 -1.23
N VAL A 163 4.10 -8.03 -0.72
CA VAL A 163 3.48 -7.61 0.54
C VAL A 163 2.02 -7.23 0.35
N PHE A 164 1.73 -6.30 -0.58
CA PHE A 164 0.36 -5.88 -0.85
C PHE A 164 -0.50 -7.07 -1.29
N ALA A 165 0.05 -7.95 -2.15
CA ALA A 165 -0.64 -9.15 -2.55
C ALA A 165 -0.99 -10.08 -1.37
N LYS A 166 -0.09 -10.24 -0.38
CA LYS A 166 -0.40 -10.99 0.84
C LYS A 166 -1.56 -10.36 1.62
N THR A 167 -1.55 -9.03 1.78
CA THR A 167 -2.62 -8.28 2.46
C THR A 167 -3.98 -8.41 1.77
N ASP A 168 -3.98 -8.61 0.45
CA ASP A 168 -5.22 -8.84 -0.32
C ASP A 168 -5.66 -10.31 -0.30
N ILE A 169 -4.71 -11.25 -0.39
CA ILE A 169 -4.99 -12.69 -0.47
C ILE A 169 -5.39 -13.26 0.90
N GLN A 170 -4.77 -12.82 1.99
CA GLN A 170 -5.02 -13.41 3.31
C GLN A 170 -6.47 -13.26 3.78
N PRO A 171 -7.13 -12.09 3.66
CA PRO A 171 -8.56 -11.96 3.93
C PRO A 171 -9.39 -12.92 3.09
N LEU A 172 -9.07 -13.07 1.79
CA LEU A 172 -9.78 -14.01 0.92
C LEU A 172 -9.62 -15.46 1.39
N ILE A 173 -8.43 -15.87 1.84
CA ILE A 173 -8.22 -17.20 2.46
C ILE A 173 -9.10 -17.35 3.70
N ASN A 174 -9.10 -16.35 4.59
CA ASN A 174 -9.86 -16.37 5.84
C ASN A 174 -11.38 -16.36 5.62
N GLU A 175 -11.84 -15.74 4.53
CA GLU A 175 -13.23 -15.75 4.09
C GLU A 175 -13.65 -17.06 3.42
N GLY A 176 -12.67 -17.88 2.99
CA GLY A 176 -12.89 -19.21 2.42
C GLY A 176 -12.76 -19.30 0.90
N ALA A 177 -11.99 -18.42 0.26
CA ALA A 177 -11.66 -18.49 -1.16
C ALA A 177 -10.90 -19.78 -1.52
N SER A 178 -11.19 -20.34 -2.69
CA SER A 178 -10.57 -21.60 -3.14
C SER A 178 -9.12 -21.39 -3.59
N LYS A 179 -8.24 -22.38 -3.38
CA LYS A 179 -6.85 -22.31 -3.87
C LYS A 179 -6.77 -22.14 -5.41
N PRO A 180 -7.61 -22.81 -6.23
CA PRO A 180 -7.65 -22.57 -7.68
C PRO A 180 -7.93 -21.11 -8.07
N ASP A 181 -8.96 -20.51 -7.48
CA ASP A 181 -9.34 -19.12 -7.79
C ASP A 181 -8.24 -18.14 -7.36
N LEU A 182 -7.64 -18.34 -6.18
CA LEU A 182 -6.52 -17.54 -5.70
C LEU A 182 -5.30 -17.67 -6.61
N ALA A 183 -4.95 -18.88 -7.05
CA ALA A 183 -3.82 -19.13 -7.94
C ALA A 183 -3.97 -18.43 -9.30
N ALA A 184 -5.15 -18.54 -9.93
CA ALA A 184 -5.42 -17.83 -11.19
C ALA A 184 -5.43 -16.30 -11.01
N SER A 185 -5.93 -15.83 -9.87
CA SER A 185 -5.93 -14.39 -9.52
C SER A 185 -4.51 -13.84 -9.32
N ILE A 186 -3.62 -14.62 -8.69
CA ILE A 186 -2.19 -14.27 -8.54
C ILE A 186 -1.53 -14.10 -9.91
N PHE A 187 -1.76 -15.03 -10.85
CA PHE A 187 -1.22 -14.89 -12.21
C PHE A 187 -1.82 -13.72 -12.96
N GLN A 188 -3.13 -13.49 -12.87
CA GLN A 188 -3.74 -12.32 -13.48
C GLN A 188 -3.17 -11.02 -12.92
N ALA A 189 -2.87 -10.97 -11.63
CA ALA A 189 -2.24 -9.82 -11.00
C ALA A 189 -0.83 -9.58 -11.56
N VAL A 190 -0.01 -10.63 -11.71
CA VAL A 190 1.32 -10.55 -12.36
C VAL A 190 1.22 -9.98 -13.78
N VAL A 191 0.25 -10.44 -14.57
CA VAL A 191 0.02 -9.96 -15.94
C VAL A 191 -0.32 -8.47 -15.93
N ASN A 192 -1.31 -8.09 -15.12
CA ASN A 192 -1.76 -6.70 -15.03
C ASN A 192 -0.60 -5.78 -14.63
N GLN A 193 0.18 -6.17 -13.61
CA GLN A 193 1.34 -5.43 -13.13
C GLN A 193 2.44 -5.30 -14.20
N THR A 194 2.69 -6.36 -14.97
CA THR A 194 3.70 -6.33 -16.03
C THR A 194 3.27 -5.38 -17.15
N ILE A 195 2.01 -5.42 -17.56
CA ILE A 195 1.49 -4.56 -18.62
C ILE A 195 1.41 -3.10 -18.13
N SER A 196 0.72 -2.82 -17.02
CA SER A 196 0.58 -1.44 -16.53
C SER A 196 1.92 -0.80 -16.17
N GLY A 197 2.84 -1.61 -15.63
CA GLY A 197 4.11 -1.11 -15.09
C GLY A 197 5.22 -0.96 -16.10
N LEU A 198 5.18 -1.72 -17.19
CA LEU A 198 6.25 -1.70 -18.20
C LEU A 198 5.79 -1.20 -19.55
N ALA A 199 4.49 -1.25 -19.88
CA ALA A 199 4.01 -0.70 -21.13
C ALA A 199 4.10 0.82 -21.15
N CYS A 200 3.91 1.52 -20.01
CA CYS A 200 4.06 2.98 -19.83
C CYS A 200 3.65 3.84 -21.05
N GLY A 201 2.44 3.66 -21.57
CA GLY A 201 1.93 4.41 -22.74
C GLY A 201 2.37 3.90 -24.11
N LYS A 202 3.10 2.78 -24.22
CA LYS A 202 3.47 2.14 -25.49
C LYS A 202 2.76 0.79 -25.64
N PRO A 203 1.78 0.66 -26.54
CA PRO A 203 0.93 -0.54 -26.62
C PRO A 203 1.72 -1.78 -27.04
N ILE A 204 1.32 -2.94 -26.54
CA ILE A 204 1.91 -4.24 -26.89
C ILE A 204 1.10 -4.81 -28.07
N ARG A 205 1.68 -4.81 -29.28
CA ARG A 205 1.03 -5.20 -30.54
C ARG A 205 1.95 -6.07 -31.40
N GLY A 206 1.37 -6.73 -32.41
CA GLY A 206 2.09 -7.58 -33.35
C GLY A 206 2.40 -8.97 -32.79
N ASN A 207 3.53 -9.55 -33.20
CA ASN A 207 4.00 -10.85 -32.77
C ASN A 207 4.73 -10.73 -31.43
N VAL A 208 4.14 -11.32 -30.38
CA VAL A 208 4.60 -11.19 -29.00
C VAL A 208 5.34 -12.45 -28.55
N ALA A 209 6.62 -12.32 -28.19
CA ALA A 209 7.44 -13.40 -27.65
C ALA A 209 7.37 -13.51 -26.14
N PHE A 210 7.20 -14.73 -25.61
CA PHE A 210 7.17 -15.03 -24.18
C PHE A 210 8.46 -15.72 -23.73
N LEU A 211 9.25 -15.04 -22.91
CA LEU A 211 10.61 -15.43 -22.52
C LEU A 211 10.81 -15.56 -21.01
N GLY A 212 11.87 -16.27 -20.62
CA GLY A 212 12.26 -16.44 -19.22
C GLY A 212 11.59 -17.63 -18.53
N GLY A 213 12.10 -18.00 -17.35
CA GLY A 213 11.70 -19.20 -16.62
C GLY A 213 10.20 -19.28 -16.32
N PRO A 214 9.61 -18.30 -15.60
CA PRO A 214 8.18 -18.24 -15.33
C PRO A 214 7.27 -18.45 -16.57
N LEU A 215 7.51 -17.73 -17.67
CA LEU A 215 6.67 -17.84 -18.87
C LEU A 215 6.90 -19.14 -19.66
N HIS A 216 8.05 -19.78 -19.47
CA HIS A 216 8.36 -21.09 -20.05
C HIS A 216 7.68 -22.21 -19.26
N PHE A 217 7.84 -22.25 -17.94
CA PHE A 217 7.37 -23.37 -17.10
C PHE A 217 5.92 -23.22 -16.61
N LEU A 218 5.38 -22.01 -16.48
CA LEU A 218 4.03 -21.75 -15.94
C LEU A 218 3.03 -21.48 -17.07
N THR A 219 2.43 -22.56 -17.58
CA THR A 219 1.49 -22.50 -18.71
C THR A 219 0.31 -21.57 -18.46
N GLU A 220 -0.27 -21.58 -17.26
CA GLU A 220 -1.45 -20.77 -16.93
C GLU A 220 -1.12 -19.28 -16.82
N LEU A 221 0.10 -18.93 -16.40
CA LEU A 221 0.58 -17.54 -16.43
C LEU A 221 0.67 -17.02 -17.86
N LYS A 222 1.26 -17.82 -18.76
CA LYS A 222 1.33 -17.47 -20.19
C LYS A 222 -0.07 -17.34 -20.80
N GLN A 223 -1.00 -18.24 -20.47
CA GLN A 223 -2.40 -18.13 -20.91
C GLN A 223 -3.08 -16.87 -20.38
N ALA A 224 -2.78 -16.43 -19.16
CA ALA A 224 -3.29 -15.17 -18.65
C ALA A 224 -2.80 -13.95 -19.45
N PHE A 225 -1.53 -13.92 -19.88
CA PHE A 225 -1.03 -12.90 -20.82
C PHE A 225 -1.76 -12.94 -22.16
N ILE A 226 -1.89 -14.13 -22.77
CA ILE A 226 -2.57 -14.31 -24.06
C ILE A 226 -4.00 -13.79 -24.00
N ARG A 227 -4.76 -14.14 -22.95
CA ARG A 227 -6.13 -13.65 -22.74
C ARG A 227 -6.19 -12.14 -22.54
N THR A 228 -5.26 -11.57 -21.78
CA THR A 228 -5.28 -10.13 -21.45
C THR A 228 -4.90 -9.26 -22.65
N LEU A 229 -3.97 -9.72 -23.48
CA LEU A 229 -3.51 -9.04 -24.69
C LEU A 229 -4.34 -9.40 -25.93
N ASN A 230 -5.35 -10.26 -25.80
CA ASN A 230 -6.18 -10.77 -26.91
C ASN A 230 -5.36 -11.33 -28.10
N LEU A 231 -4.26 -12.03 -27.81
CA LEU A 231 -3.38 -12.59 -28.85
C LEU A 231 -4.00 -13.85 -29.45
N THR A 232 -3.87 -14.02 -30.77
CA THR A 232 -4.41 -15.17 -31.51
C THR A 232 -3.42 -15.68 -32.57
N GLY A 233 -3.45 -16.98 -32.84
CA GLY A 233 -2.67 -17.60 -33.92
C GLY A 233 -1.18 -17.29 -33.87
N ASP A 234 -0.64 -16.85 -35.01
CA ASP A 234 0.79 -16.59 -35.23
C ASP A 234 1.34 -15.41 -34.42
N ALA A 235 0.47 -14.58 -33.82
CA ALA A 235 0.89 -13.50 -32.93
C ALA A 235 1.49 -13.99 -31.60
N ILE A 236 1.36 -15.29 -31.29
CA ILE A 236 1.87 -15.92 -30.06
C ILE A 236 3.21 -16.60 -30.37
N ILE A 237 4.32 -15.96 -29.98
CA ILE A 237 5.66 -16.53 -30.15
C ILE A 237 6.11 -17.16 -28.83
N ALA A 238 6.16 -18.50 -28.77
CA ALA A 238 6.60 -19.24 -27.58
C ALA A 238 7.71 -20.23 -27.94
N PRO A 239 8.99 -19.78 -28.03
CA PRO A 239 10.10 -20.63 -28.43
C PRO A 239 10.36 -21.78 -27.43
N GLU A 240 10.81 -22.94 -27.92
CA GLU A 240 11.05 -24.13 -27.07
C GLU A 240 12.05 -23.87 -25.94
N ASN A 241 13.15 -23.18 -26.20
CA ASN A 241 14.20 -22.92 -25.20
C ASN A 241 14.13 -21.50 -24.63
N SER A 242 12.94 -20.91 -24.54
CA SER A 242 12.76 -19.49 -24.16
C SER A 242 13.35 -19.09 -22.80
N HIS A 243 13.53 -20.04 -21.88
CA HIS A 243 14.18 -19.82 -20.58
C HIS A 243 15.71 -19.64 -20.67
N LEU A 244 16.35 -20.05 -21.77
CA LEU A 244 17.81 -20.00 -22.00
C LEU A 244 18.25 -18.85 -22.90
N PHE A 245 17.34 -17.99 -23.38
CA PHE A 245 17.65 -17.00 -24.43
C PHE A 245 18.77 -16.02 -24.07
N ALA A 246 18.88 -15.61 -22.80
CA ALA A 246 20.00 -14.80 -22.33
C ALA A 246 21.33 -15.55 -22.45
N ALA A 247 21.41 -16.82 -22.01
CA ALA A 247 22.62 -17.64 -22.12
C ALA A 247 22.95 -17.95 -23.59
N SER A 248 22.00 -18.41 -24.40
CA SER A 248 22.22 -18.66 -25.83
C SER A 248 22.69 -17.41 -26.56
N GLY A 249 22.12 -16.26 -26.23
CA GLY A 249 22.49 -14.97 -26.79
C GLY A 249 23.90 -14.56 -26.40
N ALA A 250 24.30 -14.78 -25.15
CA ALA A 250 25.67 -14.53 -24.70
C ALA A 250 26.66 -15.43 -25.45
N ALA A 251 26.33 -16.70 -25.66
CA ALA A 251 27.14 -17.61 -26.47
C ALA A 251 27.26 -17.10 -27.92
N MET A 252 26.16 -16.64 -28.53
CA MET A 252 26.15 -16.12 -29.91
C MET A 252 26.98 -14.84 -30.08
N ASN A 253 27.03 -13.98 -29.05
CA ASN A 253 27.81 -12.74 -29.06
C ASN A 253 29.31 -12.95 -28.74
N SER A 254 29.74 -14.20 -28.49
CA SER A 254 31.14 -14.51 -28.22
C SER A 254 32.01 -14.32 -29.47
N GLU A 255 32.97 -13.39 -29.40
CA GLU A 255 33.95 -13.11 -30.47
C GLU A 255 35.23 -13.98 -30.37
N GLY A 256 35.23 -15.03 -29.52
CA GLY A 256 36.42 -15.86 -29.28
C GLY A 256 37.46 -15.25 -28.33
N LYS A 257 37.20 -14.08 -27.75
CA LYS A 257 38.01 -13.49 -26.67
C LYS A 257 37.81 -14.27 -25.37
N GLY A 258 38.88 -14.48 -24.61
CA GLY A 258 38.84 -15.27 -23.37
C GLY A 258 38.72 -16.79 -23.59
N ALA A 259 39.14 -17.29 -24.76
CA ALA A 259 39.13 -18.72 -25.07
C ALA A 259 39.92 -19.53 -24.02
N THR A 260 39.33 -20.64 -23.58
CA THR A 260 39.87 -21.51 -22.53
C THR A 260 39.34 -22.93 -22.76
N THR A 261 39.68 -23.89 -21.89
CA THR A 261 39.02 -25.20 -21.85
C THR A 261 38.04 -25.28 -20.67
N ILE A 262 37.08 -26.20 -20.74
CA ILE A 262 36.15 -26.47 -19.63
C ILE A 262 36.92 -26.84 -18.36
N GLY A 263 37.95 -27.70 -18.47
CA GLY A 263 38.78 -28.10 -17.33
C GLY A 263 39.54 -26.94 -16.69
N ALA A 264 40.06 -26.02 -17.49
CA ALA A 264 40.75 -24.82 -16.98
C ALA A 264 39.78 -23.86 -16.26
N LEU A 265 38.56 -23.71 -16.75
CA LEU A 265 37.52 -22.91 -16.10
C LEU A 265 37.07 -23.51 -14.77
N LEU A 266 36.91 -24.85 -14.70
CA LEU A 266 36.60 -25.57 -13.46
C LEU A 266 37.66 -25.37 -12.38
N LYS A 267 38.94 -25.38 -12.77
CA LYS A 267 40.05 -25.13 -11.84
C LYS A 267 40.00 -23.72 -11.26
N LYS A 268 39.66 -22.70 -12.07
CA LYS A 268 39.45 -21.32 -11.58
C LYS A 268 38.26 -21.23 -10.62
N LEU A 269 37.15 -21.91 -10.92
CA LEU A 269 35.95 -21.93 -10.07
C LEU A 269 36.14 -22.66 -8.73
N SER A 270 37.24 -23.39 -8.55
CA SER A 270 37.54 -24.13 -7.31
C SER A 270 38.34 -23.32 -6.27
N GLY A 271 38.74 -22.08 -6.57
CA GLY A 271 39.45 -21.19 -5.64
C GLY A 271 38.53 -20.31 -4.78
N GLU A 272 39.03 -19.73 -3.68
CA GLU A 272 38.30 -18.73 -2.88
C GLU A 272 38.19 -17.39 -3.64
N ILE A 273 36.97 -16.91 -3.82
CA ILE A 273 36.69 -15.58 -4.39
C ILE A 273 36.43 -14.60 -3.24
N LYS A 274 37.40 -13.74 -2.92
CA LYS A 274 37.18 -12.62 -1.98
C LYS A 274 36.56 -11.44 -2.71
N ILE A 275 35.37 -11.05 -2.29
CA ILE A 275 34.62 -9.89 -2.80
C ILE A 275 34.78 -8.76 -1.78
N GLU A 276 34.98 -7.52 -2.23
CA GLU A 276 35.02 -6.35 -1.35
C GLU A 276 33.64 -6.12 -0.70
N PHE A 277 33.62 -5.85 0.61
CA PHE A 277 32.38 -5.54 1.33
C PHE A 277 31.94 -4.10 1.04
N GLU A 278 30.75 -3.92 0.48
CA GLU A 278 30.10 -2.62 0.30
C GLU A 278 29.08 -2.34 1.42
N VAL A 279 28.58 -3.37 2.13
CA VAL A 279 27.53 -3.17 3.14
C VAL A 279 28.07 -2.74 4.51
N THR A 280 27.48 -1.69 5.07
CA THR A 280 27.81 -1.14 6.39
C THR A 280 27.49 -2.10 7.54
N ARG A 281 28.38 -2.17 8.54
CA ARG A 281 28.22 -2.96 9.77
C ARG A 281 27.64 -2.13 10.92
N MET A 282 27.03 -2.79 11.90
CA MET A 282 26.44 -2.20 13.12
C MET A 282 26.99 -2.84 14.39
N GLU A 283 26.70 -2.24 15.54
CA GLU A 283 27.06 -2.76 16.87
C GLU A 283 26.31 -4.07 17.21
N PRO A 284 26.97 -5.06 17.84
CA PRO A 284 26.35 -6.29 18.34
C PRO A 284 25.17 -6.04 19.29
N LEU A 285 24.09 -6.84 19.21
CA LEU A 285 22.87 -6.67 20.04
C LEU A 285 23.12 -6.83 21.55
N PHE A 286 24.01 -7.73 21.90
CA PHE A 286 24.53 -7.93 23.24
C PHE A 286 26.05 -7.90 23.20
N LYS A 287 26.67 -7.33 24.24
CA LYS A 287 28.14 -7.29 24.34
C LYS A 287 28.71 -8.68 24.62
N ASP A 288 28.05 -9.40 25.51
CA ASP A 288 28.42 -10.72 25.99
C ASP A 288 27.20 -11.42 26.61
N GLU A 289 27.41 -12.63 27.14
CA GLU A 289 26.38 -13.45 27.78
C GLU A 289 25.88 -12.84 29.11
N THR A 290 26.67 -11.99 29.77
CA THR A 290 26.28 -11.32 31.01
C THR A 290 25.24 -10.23 30.72
N ASP A 291 25.47 -9.40 29.69
CA ASP A 291 24.50 -8.41 29.20
C ASP A 291 23.16 -9.08 28.80
N TYR A 292 23.21 -10.28 28.22
CA TYR A 292 22.00 -11.05 27.90
C TYR A 292 21.26 -11.55 29.16
N ASN A 293 21.97 -12.07 30.15
CA ASN A 293 21.35 -12.57 31.38
C ASN A 293 20.67 -11.45 32.20
N GLU A 294 21.32 -10.29 32.33
CA GLU A 294 20.74 -9.11 32.99
C GLU A 294 19.45 -8.64 32.28
N PHE A 295 19.47 -8.65 30.95
CA PHE A 295 18.31 -8.32 30.13
C PHE A 295 17.12 -9.28 30.39
N ILE A 296 17.38 -10.58 30.47
CA ILE A 296 16.34 -11.59 30.73
C ILE A 296 15.75 -11.44 32.14
N GLU A 297 16.58 -11.28 33.16
CA GLU A 297 16.11 -11.09 34.55
C GLU A 297 15.17 -9.89 34.67
N LYS A 298 15.54 -8.78 34.03
CA LYS A 298 14.74 -7.56 34.02
C LYS A 298 13.36 -7.73 33.35
N HIS A 299 13.28 -8.46 32.24
CA HIS A 299 12.03 -8.64 31.50
C HIS A 299 11.11 -9.73 32.06
N ASN A 300 11.64 -10.67 32.85
CA ASN A 300 10.83 -11.76 33.42
C ASN A 300 9.97 -11.35 34.63
N VAL A 301 9.98 -10.08 35.03
CA VAL A 301 9.24 -9.57 36.20
C VAL A 301 7.74 -9.41 35.93
N HIS A 302 7.34 -9.17 34.67
CA HIS A 302 5.95 -8.88 34.30
C HIS A 302 5.20 -10.15 33.86
N SER A 303 4.87 -11.01 34.82
CA SER A 303 4.14 -12.25 34.59
C SER A 303 2.67 -12.18 34.98
N VAL A 304 1.78 -12.74 34.16
CA VAL A 304 0.36 -12.90 34.53
C VAL A 304 0.21 -13.91 35.67
N LYS A 305 -0.76 -13.68 36.56
CA LYS A 305 -1.16 -14.69 37.55
C LYS A 305 -1.76 -15.89 36.81
N LYS A 306 -1.16 -17.07 36.96
CA LYS A 306 -1.65 -18.32 36.38
C LYS A 306 -2.39 -19.15 37.43
N GLY A 307 -3.48 -19.78 37.04
CA GLY A 307 -4.21 -20.76 37.84
C GLY A 307 -4.24 -22.13 37.16
N ASP A 308 -4.47 -23.19 37.93
CA ASP A 308 -4.66 -24.53 37.38
C ASP A 308 -6.14 -24.73 37.01
N ILE A 309 -6.41 -24.88 35.70
CA ILE A 309 -7.75 -25.11 35.17
C ILE A 309 -8.42 -26.34 35.80
N SER A 310 -7.66 -27.40 36.07
CA SER A 310 -8.22 -28.70 36.51
C SER A 310 -8.80 -28.67 37.92
N THR A 311 -8.40 -27.69 38.72
CA THR A 311 -8.82 -27.51 40.12
C THR A 311 -9.66 -26.25 40.35
N TYR A 312 -10.01 -25.52 39.29
CA TYR A 312 -10.71 -24.25 39.40
C TYR A 312 -12.20 -24.44 39.74
N GLU A 313 -12.79 -23.53 40.51
CA GLU A 313 -14.21 -23.50 40.85
C GLU A 313 -14.79 -22.12 40.52
N GLY A 314 -15.97 -22.09 39.90
CA GLY A 314 -16.70 -20.86 39.59
C GLY A 314 -16.74 -20.50 38.10
N ASN A 315 -17.03 -19.24 37.82
CA ASN A 315 -17.22 -18.77 36.45
C ASN A 315 -15.89 -18.57 35.73
N VAL A 316 -15.86 -18.93 34.45
CA VAL A 316 -14.72 -18.69 33.56
C VAL A 316 -15.14 -18.00 32.28
N PHE A 317 -14.21 -17.22 31.70
CA PHE A 317 -14.45 -16.35 30.56
C PHE A 317 -13.52 -16.73 29.40
N LEU A 318 -14.10 -16.95 28.23
CA LEU A 318 -13.39 -17.44 27.05
C LEU A 318 -13.05 -16.28 26.11
N GLY A 319 -11.79 -16.14 25.74
CA GLY A 319 -11.32 -15.22 24.72
C GLY A 319 -10.70 -15.94 23.54
N VAL A 320 -11.11 -15.61 22.32
CA VAL A 320 -10.56 -16.20 21.07
C VAL A 320 -10.02 -15.09 20.18
N ASP A 321 -8.71 -15.05 19.94
CA ASP A 321 -8.10 -14.21 18.91
C ASP A 321 -7.85 -15.04 17.65
N ALA A 322 -8.73 -14.85 16.66
CA ALA A 322 -8.59 -15.43 15.34
C ALA A 322 -7.78 -14.48 14.43
N GLY A 323 -6.46 -14.45 14.65
CA GLY A 323 -5.55 -13.63 13.87
C GLY A 323 -5.40 -14.12 12.42
N SER A 324 -4.73 -13.30 11.60
CA SER A 324 -4.50 -13.59 10.16
C SER A 324 -3.70 -14.87 9.94
N THR A 325 -2.71 -15.15 10.79
CA THR A 325 -1.79 -16.31 10.66
C THR A 325 -1.97 -17.34 11.77
N THR A 326 -2.38 -16.91 12.96
CA THR A 326 -2.43 -17.74 14.17
C THR A 326 -3.75 -17.58 14.89
N THR A 327 -4.23 -18.67 15.49
CA THR A 327 -5.37 -18.68 16.40
C THR A 327 -4.83 -18.77 17.82
N LYS A 328 -5.33 -17.89 18.70
CA LYS A 328 -5.01 -17.91 20.12
C LYS A 328 -6.29 -18.00 20.93
N VAL A 329 -6.22 -18.71 22.04
CA VAL A 329 -7.34 -18.84 22.99
C VAL A 329 -6.81 -18.62 24.40
N ALA A 330 -7.58 -17.89 25.20
CA ALA A 330 -7.32 -17.70 26.62
C ALA A 330 -8.59 -18.01 27.42
N LEU A 331 -8.44 -18.70 28.55
CA LEU A 331 -9.50 -18.89 29.52
C LEU A 331 -9.10 -18.18 30.82
N VAL A 332 -9.97 -17.31 31.31
CA VAL A 332 -9.68 -16.43 32.45
C VAL A 332 -10.69 -16.65 33.58
N GLY A 333 -10.22 -16.69 34.82
CA GLY A 333 -11.06 -16.77 36.02
C GLY A 333 -11.65 -15.41 36.43
N GLU A 334 -12.50 -15.39 37.45
CA GLU A 334 -13.17 -14.16 37.95
C GLU A 334 -12.16 -13.12 38.44
N ASP A 335 -11.07 -13.56 39.09
CA ASP A 335 -9.99 -12.68 39.56
C ASP A 335 -9.08 -12.17 38.44
N GLY A 336 -9.25 -12.65 37.20
CA GLY A 336 -8.43 -12.30 36.05
C GLY A 336 -7.21 -13.20 35.85
N SER A 337 -7.07 -14.28 36.63
CA SER A 337 -6.01 -15.26 36.45
C SER A 337 -6.17 -16.02 35.13
N LEU A 338 -5.04 -16.28 34.47
CA LEU A 338 -5.00 -17.09 33.25
C LEU A 338 -5.01 -18.57 33.63
N LEU A 339 -6.10 -19.27 33.29
CA LEU A 339 -6.29 -20.69 33.60
C LEU A 339 -5.83 -21.59 32.44
N TYR A 340 -5.97 -21.11 31.21
CA TYR A 340 -5.57 -21.84 30.02
C TYR A 340 -5.12 -20.88 28.91
N SER A 341 -4.15 -21.32 28.12
CA SER A 341 -3.69 -20.61 26.94
C SER A 341 -3.37 -21.55 25.79
N PHE A 342 -3.72 -21.13 24.58
CA PHE A 342 -3.42 -21.84 23.35
C PHE A 342 -2.87 -20.87 22.30
N TYR A 343 -1.84 -21.29 21.57
CA TYR A 343 -1.25 -20.54 20.45
C TYR A 343 -0.85 -21.54 19.36
N ASP A 344 -1.48 -21.46 18.18
CA ASP A 344 -1.14 -22.35 17.06
C ASP A 344 -1.33 -21.64 15.72
N ASN A 345 -0.64 -22.12 14.68
CA ASN A 345 -0.85 -21.64 13.32
C ASN A 345 -2.24 -22.07 12.85
N ASN A 346 -3.04 -21.13 12.34
CA ASN A 346 -4.41 -21.44 11.92
C ASN A 346 -4.44 -22.28 10.62
N ASN A 347 -3.31 -22.38 9.91
CA ASN A 347 -3.11 -23.15 8.70
C ASN A 347 -4.13 -22.87 7.58
N GLY A 348 -4.71 -21.65 7.54
CA GLY A 348 -5.77 -21.27 6.61
C GLY A 348 -7.18 -21.68 7.05
N SER A 349 -7.34 -22.21 8.27
CA SER A 349 -8.64 -22.50 8.86
C SER A 349 -8.68 -22.11 10.35
N PRO A 350 -8.96 -20.82 10.65
CA PRO A 350 -9.13 -20.34 12.02
C PRO A 350 -10.15 -21.17 12.80
N LEU A 351 -11.29 -21.48 12.19
CA LEU A 351 -12.38 -22.23 12.83
C LEU A 351 -11.96 -23.63 13.31
N LYS A 352 -11.28 -24.41 12.47
CA LYS A 352 -10.81 -25.76 12.87
C LYS A 352 -9.84 -25.70 14.04
N THR A 353 -8.96 -24.70 14.02
CA THR A 353 -7.95 -24.50 15.05
C THR A 353 -8.60 -24.04 16.37
N THR A 354 -9.61 -23.17 16.31
CA THR A 354 -10.41 -22.79 17.47
C THR A 354 -11.17 -23.99 18.06
N ILE A 355 -11.79 -24.83 17.22
CA ILE A 355 -12.48 -26.05 17.68
C ILE A 355 -11.52 -26.99 18.41
N LYS A 356 -10.29 -27.16 17.92
CA LYS A 356 -9.24 -27.95 18.59
C LYS A 356 -8.96 -27.40 20.00
N ALA A 357 -8.73 -26.08 20.12
CA ALA A 357 -8.45 -25.45 21.40
C ALA A 357 -9.63 -25.56 22.40
N ILE A 358 -10.87 -25.40 21.92
CA ILE A 358 -12.06 -25.54 22.77
C ILE A 358 -12.23 -26.98 23.27
N LYS A 359 -11.95 -27.99 22.43
CA LYS A 359 -11.94 -29.39 22.87
C LYS A 359 -10.96 -29.62 24.03
N GLU A 360 -9.73 -29.12 23.87
CA GLU A 360 -8.70 -29.21 24.90
C GLU A 360 -9.14 -28.51 26.21
N ILE A 361 -9.84 -27.38 26.12
CA ILE A 361 -10.41 -26.71 27.31
C ILE A 361 -11.45 -27.59 28.01
N TYR A 362 -12.44 -28.13 27.29
CA TYR A 362 -13.49 -28.95 27.90
C TYR A 362 -12.97 -30.29 28.44
N GLU A 363 -11.88 -30.84 27.89
CA GLU A 363 -11.20 -32.02 28.45
C GLU A 363 -10.54 -31.74 29.80
N LEU A 364 -10.16 -30.49 30.05
CA LEU A 364 -9.46 -30.05 31.27
C LEU A 364 -10.38 -29.33 32.27
N LEU A 365 -11.55 -28.86 31.85
CA LEU A 365 -12.47 -28.06 32.66
C LEU A 365 -13.24 -28.96 33.65
N PRO A 366 -13.15 -28.74 34.97
CA PRO A 366 -13.89 -29.51 35.96
C PRO A 366 -15.38 -29.14 35.96
N GLU A 367 -16.25 -30.04 36.45
CA GLU A 367 -17.70 -29.79 36.57
C GLU A 367 -18.05 -28.59 37.47
N SER A 368 -17.14 -28.21 38.38
CA SER A 368 -17.24 -27.05 39.26
C SER A 368 -16.98 -25.70 38.56
N ALA A 369 -16.56 -25.71 37.29
CA ALA A 369 -16.27 -24.51 36.51
C ALA A 369 -17.14 -24.44 35.26
N THR A 370 -17.66 -23.25 34.93
CA THR A 370 -18.54 -23.07 33.76
C THR A 370 -18.15 -21.85 32.93
N ILE A 371 -18.08 -22.02 31.61
CA ILE A 371 -17.91 -20.91 30.67
C ILE A 371 -19.22 -20.11 30.62
N VAL A 372 -19.25 -18.94 31.26
CA VAL A 372 -20.46 -18.11 31.35
C VAL A 372 -20.55 -17.06 30.24
N ARG A 373 -19.42 -16.67 29.65
CA ARG A 373 -19.36 -15.68 28.58
C ARG A 373 -18.11 -15.82 27.72
N SER A 374 -18.23 -15.45 26.45
CA SER A 374 -17.20 -15.62 25.43
C SER A 374 -17.09 -14.42 24.49
N CYS A 375 -15.86 -14.05 24.14
CA CYS A 375 -15.57 -12.98 23.20
C CYS A 375 -14.56 -13.43 22.15
N SER A 376 -14.83 -13.12 20.88
CA SER A 376 -13.81 -13.24 19.81
C SER A 376 -13.23 -11.91 19.40
N THR A 377 -11.99 -11.94 18.92
CA THR A 377 -11.28 -10.82 18.33
C THR A 377 -10.37 -11.28 17.16
N GLY A 378 -9.65 -10.35 16.56
CA GLY A 378 -8.78 -10.56 15.40
C GLY A 378 -9.54 -10.61 14.06
N TYR A 379 -8.81 -10.84 12.96
CA TYR A 379 -9.35 -10.85 11.59
C TYR A 379 -10.53 -11.83 11.38
N GLY A 380 -10.51 -12.98 12.06
CA GLY A 380 -11.53 -14.02 11.96
C GLY A 380 -12.69 -13.85 12.95
N GLU A 381 -12.73 -12.77 13.75
CA GLU A 381 -13.72 -12.53 14.81
C GLU A 381 -15.15 -12.79 14.37
N ALA A 382 -15.63 -12.12 13.32
CA ALA A 382 -17.01 -12.27 12.85
C ALA A 382 -17.36 -13.70 12.42
N LEU A 383 -16.41 -14.43 11.81
CA LEU A 383 -16.60 -15.81 11.41
C LEU A 383 -16.70 -16.72 12.64
N ILE A 384 -15.76 -16.60 13.58
CA ILE A 384 -15.72 -17.42 14.79
C ILE A 384 -16.95 -17.16 15.66
N LYS A 385 -17.30 -15.88 15.87
CA LYS A 385 -18.52 -15.48 16.58
C LYS A 385 -19.75 -16.13 15.95
N SER A 386 -19.90 -16.02 14.63
CA SER A 386 -21.08 -16.57 13.95
C SER A 386 -21.11 -18.11 13.93
N ALA A 387 -19.95 -18.76 13.79
CA ALA A 387 -19.86 -20.20 13.69
C ALA A 387 -20.16 -20.88 15.04
N LEU A 388 -19.52 -20.38 16.11
CA LEU A 388 -19.58 -20.96 17.46
C LEU A 388 -20.66 -20.31 18.35
N MET A 389 -21.34 -19.27 17.84
CA MET A 389 -22.28 -18.44 18.60
C MET A 389 -21.67 -17.80 19.84
N LEU A 390 -20.45 -17.27 19.72
CA LEU A 390 -19.86 -16.53 20.84
C LEU A 390 -20.69 -15.30 21.18
N ASP A 391 -20.72 -14.94 22.46
CA ASP A 391 -21.60 -13.90 23.01
C ASP A 391 -21.31 -12.54 22.38
N GLU A 392 -20.03 -12.20 22.30
CA GLU A 392 -19.59 -10.94 21.75
C GLU A 392 -18.37 -11.05 20.83
N GLY A 393 -18.14 -9.98 20.10
CA GLY A 393 -17.02 -9.85 19.18
C GLY A 393 -16.54 -8.41 19.24
N GLU A 394 -15.26 -8.24 19.55
CA GLU A 394 -14.65 -6.93 19.75
C GLU A 394 -13.44 -6.75 18.83
N VAL A 395 -13.14 -5.50 18.47
CA VAL A 395 -11.95 -5.22 17.67
C VAL A 395 -10.69 -5.53 18.47
N GLU A 396 -9.68 -6.04 17.77
CA GLU A 396 -8.43 -6.48 18.40
C GLU A 396 -7.68 -5.36 19.10
N THR A 397 -7.75 -4.14 18.60
CA THR A 397 -7.11 -2.96 19.19
C THR A 397 -7.62 -2.68 20.60
N VAL A 398 -8.92 -2.87 20.83
CA VAL A 398 -9.54 -2.72 22.16
C VAL A 398 -9.17 -3.91 23.04
N SER A 399 -9.23 -5.13 22.53
CA SER A 399 -8.81 -6.34 23.28
C SER A 399 -7.35 -6.21 23.75
N HIS A 400 -6.46 -5.81 22.86
CA HIS A 400 -5.06 -5.55 23.16
C HIS A 400 -4.85 -4.43 24.20
N TYR A 401 -5.67 -3.38 24.18
CA TYR A 401 -5.66 -2.35 25.21
C TYR A 401 -6.07 -2.89 26.58
N TYR A 402 -7.16 -3.66 26.66
CA TYR A 402 -7.63 -4.30 27.89
C TYR A 402 -6.58 -5.25 28.50
N ALA A 403 -5.89 -6.00 27.65
CA ALA A 403 -4.79 -6.85 28.11
C ALA A 403 -3.62 -6.00 28.64
N ALA A 404 -3.21 -4.95 27.93
CA ALA A 404 -2.09 -4.10 28.35
C ALA A 404 -2.40 -3.33 29.65
N SER A 405 -3.60 -2.79 29.80
CA SER A 405 -4.02 -2.04 31.00
C SER A 405 -4.12 -2.93 32.25
N PHE A 406 -4.26 -4.24 32.08
CA PHE A 406 -4.19 -5.20 33.17
C PHE A 406 -2.78 -5.32 33.77
N PHE A 407 -1.72 -5.19 32.95
CA PHE A 407 -0.33 -5.20 33.42
C PHE A 407 0.15 -3.82 33.87
N ASP A 408 -0.30 -2.77 33.18
CA ASP A 408 0.02 -1.38 33.50
C ASP A 408 -1.19 -0.46 33.24
N PRO A 409 -1.93 -0.06 34.30
CA PRO A 409 -3.08 0.84 34.18
C PRO A 409 -2.74 2.22 33.59
N ASP A 410 -1.48 2.64 33.68
CA ASP A 410 -0.94 3.91 33.20
C ASP A 410 -0.22 3.76 31.86
N VAL A 411 -0.50 2.69 31.09
CA VAL A 411 0.08 2.48 29.76
C VAL A 411 -0.17 3.68 28.83
N ASP A 412 0.92 4.24 28.28
CA ASP A 412 0.88 5.36 27.35
C ASP A 412 0.82 4.89 25.90
N CYS A 413 1.54 3.80 25.60
CA CYS A 413 1.67 3.27 24.26
C CYS A 413 1.76 1.75 24.27
N ILE A 414 1.07 1.14 23.32
CA ILE A 414 1.10 -0.29 23.08
C ILE A 414 1.63 -0.53 21.67
N LEU A 415 2.69 -1.33 21.57
CA LEU A 415 3.24 -1.77 20.30
C LEU A 415 3.02 -3.29 20.13
N ASP A 416 2.06 -3.64 19.27
CA ASP A 416 1.81 -5.01 18.83
C ASP A 416 2.53 -5.29 17.50
N ILE A 417 3.43 -6.26 17.47
CA ILE A 417 4.04 -6.76 16.22
C ILE A 417 3.61 -8.21 16.00
N GLY A 418 2.59 -8.36 15.16
CA GLY A 418 2.04 -9.63 14.73
C GLY A 418 2.86 -10.28 13.61
N GLY A 419 2.29 -11.34 13.03
CA GLY A 419 2.87 -12.03 11.88
C GLY A 419 2.83 -11.16 10.62
N GLN A 420 1.70 -10.51 10.33
CA GLN A 420 1.50 -9.79 9.07
C GLN A 420 1.32 -8.28 9.25
N ASP A 421 0.96 -7.84 10.44
CA ASP A 421 0.68 -6.45 10.75
C ASP A 421 1.45 -6.00 12.00
N MET A 422 1.47 -4.68 12.17
CA MET A 422 1.91 -4.05 13.40
C MET A 422 0.97 -2.91 13.75
N LYS A 423 0.79 -2.71 15.06
CA LYS A 423 -0.17 -1.78 15.62
C LYS A 423 0.50 -0.99 16.71
N CYS A 424 0.45 0.32 16.57
CA CYS A 424 0.79 1.25 17.64
C CYS A 424 -0.51 1.89 18.12
N ILE A 425 -0.82 1.68 19.39
CA ILE A 425 -2.02 2.20 20.03
C ILE A 425 -1.55 3.20 21.07
N LYS A 426 -1.85 4.48 20.85
CA LYS A 426 -1.61 5.54 21.83
C LYS A 426 -2.83 5.69 22.72
N ILE A 427 -2.58 5.72 24.02
CA ILE A 427 -3.59 5.82 25.04
C ILE A 427 -3.57 7.23 25.62
N LYS A 428 -4.74 7.82 25.76
CA LYS A 428 -4.93 9.13 26.41
C LYS A 428 -6.20 9.07 27.23
N ASN A 429 -6.14 9.54 28.49
CA ASN A 429 -7.26 9.51 29.42
C ASN A 429 -7.81 8.08 29.64
N HIS A 430 -6.91 7.08 29.77
CA HIS A 430 -7.25 5.66 29.90
C HIS A 430 -8.23 5.17 28.81
N SER A 431 -8.09 5.67 27.59
CA SER A 431 -8.89 5.26 26.44
C SER A 431 -8.03 5.31 25.18
N VAL A 432 -8.40 4.53 24.17
CA VAL A 432 -7.72 4.54 22.87
C VAL A 432 -7.89 5.92 22.23
N ASP A 433 -6.78 6.59 21.96
CA ASP A 433 -6.77 7.94 21.36
C ASP A 433 -6.41 7.88 19.89
N GLN A 434 -5.34 7.17 19.57
CA GLN A 434 -4.85 7.02 18.21
C GLN A 434 -4.46 5.58 17.96
N VAL A 435 -4.90 5.03 16.83
CA VAL A 435 -4.47 3.73 16.35
C VAL A 435 -3.74 3.93 15.02
N GLN A 436 -2.46 3.57 15.01
CA GLN A 436 -1.65 3.49 13.81
C GLN A 436 -1.51 2.02 13.43
N LEU A 437 -2.12 1.65 12.30
CA LEU A 437 -2.06 0.30 11.75
C LEU A 437 -1.22 0.32 10.48
N ASN A 438 -0.27 -0.60 10.38
CA ASN A 438 0.37 -0.92 9.12
C ASN A 438 -0.01 -2.34 8.70
N GLU A 439 -0.99 -2.40 7.81
CA GLU A 439 -1.53 -3.63 7.24
C GLU A 439 -0.91 -3.95 5.87
N ALA A 440 -0.26 -2.96 5.25
CA ALA A 440 0.20 -3.02 3.86
C ALA A 440 1.72 -3.25 3.71
N CYS A 441 2.50 -3.08 4.78
CA CYS A 441 3.95 -3.23 4.76
C CYS A 441 4.42 -4.32 5.73
N SER A 442 4.99 -5.42 5.21
CA SER A 442 5.54 -6.55 5.99
C SER A 442 6.96 -6.31 6.47
N SER A 443 7.55 -5.15 6.14
CA SER A 443 8.96 -4.85 6.40
C SER A 443 9.30 -4.69 7.88
N GLY A 444 8.29 -4.65 8.74
CA GLY A 444 8.44 -4.70 10.19
C GLY A 444 7.60 -5.77 10.88
N CYS A 445 7.19 -6.83 10.18
CA CYS A 445 6.32 -7.88 10.76
C CYS A 445 7.06 -9.21 10.92
N GLY A 446 6.60 -10.07 11.84
CA GLY A 446 7.24 -11.36 12.13
C GLY A 446 7.31 -12.31 10.93
N SER A 447 6.35 -12.25 10.01
CA SER A 447 6.34 -13.08 8.80
C SER A 447 7.51 -12.80 7.87
N PHE A 448 8.11 -11.62 7.93
CA PHE A 448 9.31 -11.32 7.14
C PHE A 448 10.51 -12.11 7.67
N ILE A 449 10.73 -12.10 8.98
CA ILE A 449 11.75 -12.91 9.64
C ILE A 449 11.49 -14.40 9.36
N GLU A 450 10.23 -14.85 9.47
CA GLU A 450 9.86 -16.25 9.21
C GLU A 450 10.11 -16.67 7.76
N THR A 451 9.64 -15.88 6.78
CA THR A 451 9.81 -16.18 5.35
C THR A 451 11.30 -16.21 4.99
N PHE A 452 12.08 -15.30 5.57
CA PHE A 452 13.51 -15.23 5.32
C PHE A 452 14.29 -16.37 5.97
N ALA A 453 13.98 -16.74 7.21
CA ALA A 453 14.56 -17.91 7.86
C ALA A 453 14.34 -19.18 7.02
N ARG A 454 13.11 -19.38 6.53
CA ARG A 454 12.76 -20.52 5.66
C ARG A 454 13.48 -20.49 4.32
N SER A 455 13.70 -19.33 3.71
CA SER A 455 14.43 -19.24 2.43
C SER A 455 15.91 -19.66 2.56
N LEU A 456 16.44 -19.61 3.78
CA LEU A 456 17.78 -20.12 4.14
C LEU A 456 17.75 -21.52 4.77
N ASN A 457 16.60 -22.19 4.77
CA ASN A 457 16.40 -23.51 5.37
C ASN A 457 16.60 -23.56 6.91
N TYR A 458 16.19 -22.51 7.63
CA TYR A 458 16.17 -22.43 9.09
C TYR A 458 14.74 -22.35 9.65
N GLU A 459 14.55 -22.89 10.86
CA GLU A 459 13.38 -22.60 11.68
C GLU A 459 13.50 -21.22 12.34
N VAL A 460 12.37 -20.53 12.54
CA VAL A 460 12.36 -19.12 13.03
C VAL A 460 12.99 -18.98 14.41
N LYS A 461 12.77 -19.97 15.29
CA LYS A 461 13.32 -19.96 16.66
C LYS A 461 14.84 -20.07 16.66
N ASP A 462 15.40 -20.90 15.79
CA ASP A 462 16.85 -21.09 15.70
C ASP A 462 17.49 -19.87 15.01
N PHE A 463 16.84 -19.35 13.98
CA PHE A 463 17.25 -18.11 13.30
C PHE A 463 17.31 -16.92 14.27
N ALA A 464 16.32 -16.80 15.17
CA ALA A 464 16.29 -15.76 16.21
C ALA A 464 17.44 -15.88 17.22
N LYS A 465 17.78 -17.11 17.63
CA LYS A 465 18.90 -17.34 18.56
C LYS A 465 20.25 -16.97 17.96
N LEU A 466 20.46 -17.22 16.67
CA LEU A 466 21.69 -16.85 15.97
C LEU A 466 21.95 -15.33 15.99
N ALA A 467 20.91 -14.50 16.06
CA ALA A 467 21.06 -13.04 16.09
C ALA A 467 21.67 -12.51 17.39
N LEU A 468 21.48 -13.21 18.52
CA LEU A 468 21.80 -12.67 19.85
C LEU A 468 23.30 -12.35 20.00
N PHE A 469 24.16 -13.22 19.48
CA PHE A 469 25.61 -13.15 19.61
C PHE A 469 26.32 -12.88 18.28
N ALA A 470 25.63 -12.24 17.33
CA ALA A 470 26.24 -11.84 16.07
C ALA A 470 27.34 -10.79 16.31
N GLU A 471 28.55 -11.06 15.83
CA GLU A 471 29.72 -10.19 16.01
C GLU A 471 29.69 -8.96 15.11
N ASN A 472 29.14 -9.09 13.90
CA ASN A 472 29.20 -8.05 12.87
C ASN A 472 27.82 -7.80 12.21
N PRO A 473 26.75 -7.44 12.95
CA PRO A 473 25.42 -7.22 12.36
C PRO A 473 25.44 -6.30 11.14
N ILE A 474 24.67 -6.64 10.11
CA ILE A 474 24.64 -5.89 8.83
C ILE A 474 23.53 -4.84 8.80
N ASP A 475 23.84 -3.60 8.37
CA ASP A 475 22.81 -2.57 8.19
C ASP A 475 22.01 -2.77 6.88
N LEU A 476 20.88 -3.45 7.03
CA LEU A 476 19.93 -3.68 5.95
C LEU A 476 19.07 -2.43 5.64
N GLY A 477 19.24 -1.33 6.38
CA GLY A 477 18.49 -0.09 6.24
C GLY A 477 17.05 -0.17 6.79
N SER A 478 16.28 0.88 6.52
CA SER A 478 14.88 1.05 6.97
C SER A 478 13.89 1.23 5.80
N ARG A 479 14.19 0.58 4.66
CA ARG A 479 13.34 0.58 3.47
C ARG A 479 12.37 -0.61 3.48
N CYS A 480 11.64 -0.83 2.38
CA CYS A 480 10.71 -1.95 2.27
C CYS A 480 11.44 -3.31 2.23
N THR A 481 10.70 -4.40 2.47
CA THR A 481 11.21 -5.79 2.44
C THR A 481 11.97 -6.12 1.17
N VAL A 482 11.57 -5.56 0.03
CA VAL A 482 12.22 -5.82 -1.25
C VAL A 482 13.65 -5.27 -1.25
N PHE A 483 13.84 -4.01 -0.85
CA PHE A 483 15.19 -3.43 -0.72
C PHE A 483 16.03 -4.15 0.33
N MET A 484 15.41 -4.55 1.44
CA MET A 484 16.12 -5.31 2.47
C MET A 484 16.57 -6.66 1.93
N ASN A 485 15.72 -7.41 1.21
CA ASN A 485 16.12 -8.66 0.56
C ASN A 485 17.27 -8.46 -0.43
N SER A 486 17.24 -7.39 -1.24
CA SER A 486 18.34 -7.06 -2.14
C SER A 486 19.65 -6.82 -1.38
N LYS A 487 19.59 -6.05 -0.28
CA LYS A 487 20.75 -5.82 0.61
C LYS A 487 21.24 -7.09 1.30
N VAL A 488 20.33 -7.95 1.74
CA VAL A 488 20.71 -9.24 2.33
C VAL A 488 21.44 -10.10 1.30
N LYS A 489 20.90 -10.23 0.08
CA LYS A 489 21.58 -10.98 -0.99
C LYS A 489 22.94 -10.38 -1.35
N GLN A 490 23.05 -9.06 -1.32
CA GLN A 490 24.33 -8.38 -1.50
C GLN A 490 25.30 -8.73 -0.36
N ALA A 491 24.87 -8.61 0.90
CA ALA A 491 25.67 -9.00 2.06
C ALA A 491 26.10 -10.48 2.02
N GLN A 492 25.22 -11.37 1.52
CA GLN A 492 25.54 -12.78 1.28
C GLN A 492 26.62 -12.95 0.19
N LYS A 493 26.51 -12.23 -0.94
CA LYS A 493 27.53 -12.22 -1.99
C LYS A 493 28.88 -11.73 -1.45
N GLU A 494 28.87 -10.84 -0.48
CA GLU A 494 30.07 -10.30 0.17
C GLU A 494 30.61 -11.20 1.30
N GLY A 495 29.87 -12.24 1.72
CA GLY A 495 30.31 -13.22 2.71
C GLY A 495 29.84 -12.97 4.15
N ALA A 496 28.77 -12.18 4.35
CA ALA A 496 28.17 -12.00 5.68
C ALA A 496 27.59 -13.32 6.23
N THR A 497 27.74 -13.55 7.54
CA THR A 497 27.22 -14.77 8.19
C THR A 497 25.70 -14.71 8.36
N VAL A 498 25.06 -15.87 8.55
CA VAL A 498 23.62 -15.94 8.84
C VAL A 498 23.29 -15.23 10.16
N ALA A 499 24.18 -15.28 11.15
CA ALA A 499 24.04 -14.57 12.42
C ALA A 499 24.01 -13.04 12.22
N ASP A 500 24.95 -12.51 11.43
CA ASP A 500 25.04 -11.08 11.13
C ASP A 500 23.81 -10.56 10.38
N ILE A 501 23.29 -11.37 9.45
CA ILE A 501 22.07 -11.09 8.70
C ILE A 501 20.85 -11.13 9.63
N SER A 502 20.75 -12.14 10.50
CA SER A 502 19.63 -12.29 11.43
C SER A 502 19.54 -11.11 12.41
N ALA A 503 20.67 -10.68 12.97
CA ALA A 503 20.75 -9.49 13.82
C ALA A 503 20.38 -8.21 13.05
N GLY A 504 20.89 -8.06 11.82
CA GLY A 504 20.52 -6.96 10.93
C GLY A 504 19.02 -6.89 10.66
N LEU A 505 18.37 -8.04 10.42
CA LEU A 505 16.93 -8.14 10.18
C LEU A 505 16.12 -7.75 11.42
N ALA A 506 16.51 -8.20 12.61
CA ALA A 506 15.82 -7.83 13.86
C ALA A 506 15.83 -6.31 14.09
N ILE A 507 16.98 -5.66 13.85
CA ILE A 507 17.14 -4.20 13.96
C ILE A 507 16.30 -3.48 12.91
N SER A 508 16.37 -3.93 11.65
CA SER A 508 15.63 -3.30 10.55
C SER A 508 14.11 -3.41 10.71
N VAL A 509 13.60 -4.53 11.22
CA VAL A 509 12.17 -4.73 11.53
C VAL A 509 11.68 -3.67 12.52
N ILE A 510 12.44 -3.43 13.60
CA ILE A 510 12.12 -2.40 14.59
C ILE A 510 12.29 -0.99 14.04
N LYS A 511 13.39 -0.69 13.33
CA LYS A 511 13.60 0.62 12.68
C LYS A 511 12.42 0.95 11.76
N ASN A 512 11.92 -0.03 11.01
CA ASN A 512 10.75 0.14 10.16
C ASN A 512 9.48 0.40 10.98
N ALA A 513 9.23 -0.38 12.02
CA ALA A 513 8.07 -0.17 12.88
C ALA A 513 8.07 1.24 13.49
N LEU A 514 9.15 1.64 14.14
CA LEU A 514 9.24 2.93 14.84
C LEU A 514 9.29 4.11 13.87
N LEU A 515 10.18 4.09 12.89
CA LEU A 515 10.44 5.27 12.06
C LEU A 515 9.42 5.43 10.92
N LYS A 516 8.86 4.34 10.40
CA LYS A 516 7.99 4.40 9.20
C LYS A 516 6.52 4.27 9.51
N VAL A 517 6.15 3.40 10.45
CA VAL A 517 4.75 3.19 10.79
C VAL A 517 4.31 4.14 11.88
N ILE A 518 5.07 4.20 12.96
CA ILE A 518 4.75 5.07 14.10
C ILE A 518 5.11 6.52 13.82
N LYS A 519 6.06 6.73 12.89
CA LYS A 519 6.69 8.03 12.59
C LYS A 519 7.33 8.63 13.85
N LEU A 520 8.04 7.80 14.61
CA LEU A 520 8.69 8.21 15.84
C LEU A 520 9.85 9.15 15.54
N THR A 521 9.70 10.42 15.90
CA THR A 521 10.74 11.44 15.71
C THR A 521 11.62 11.59 16.96
N ASP A 522 11.00 11.52 18.14
CA ASP A 522 11.64 11.51 19.46
C ASP A 522 11.15 10.27 20.25
N PRO A 523 12.05 9.51 20.88
CA PRO A 523 11.72 8.49 21.90
C PRO A 523 10.57 8.85 22.84
N LYS A 524 10.50 10.11 23.28
CA LYS A 524 9.47 10.61 24.21
C LYS A 524 8.05 10.52 23.66
N ASP A 525 7.87 10.45 22.35
CA ASP A 525 6.54 10.39 21.73
C ASP A 525 5.83 9.03 21.96
N LEU A 526 6.55 8.01 22.43
CA LEU A 526 5.99 6.73 22.90
C LEU A 526 5.43 6.82 24.32
N GLY A 527 5.70 7.91 25.05
CA GLY A 527 5.37 8.02 26.47
C GLY A 527 6.36 7.29 27.37
N LYS A 528 6.02 7.24 28.66
CA LYS A 528 6.87 6.64 29.70
C LYS A 528 6.62 5.15 29.82
N ASN A 529 5.36 4.75 29.73
CA ASN A 529 4.90 3.39 29.98
C ASN A 529 4.56 2.70 28.65
N VAL A 530 5.51 1.94 28.12
CA VAL A 530 5.38 1.26 26.82
C VAL A 530 5.22 -0.24 27.02
N VAL A 531 4.11 -0.81 26.54
CA VAL A 531 3.86 -2.25 26.53
C VAL A 531 4.10 -2.80 25.13
N VAL A 532 4.97 -3.80 25.01
CA VAL A 532 5.23 -4.52 23.76
C VAL A 532 4.58 -5.91 23.78
N GLN A 533 3.91 -6.26 22.69
CA GLN A 533 3.14 -7.50 22.58
C GLN A 533 3.10 -8.04 21.14
N GLY A 534 2.55 -9.24 20.96
CA GLY A 534 2.55 -9.96 19.70
C GLY A 534 3.65 -11.02 19.67
N GLY A 535 3.45 -12.05 18.83
CA GLY A 535 4.34 -13.21 18.79
C GLY A 535 5.79 -12.88 18.41
N THR A 536 6.02 -11.75 17.74
CA THR A 536 7.36 -11.32 17.34
C THR A 536 8.22 -10.89 18.54
N PHE A 537 7.62 -10.40 19.64
CA PHE A 537 8.38 -10.01 20.84
C PHE A 537 8.79 -11.18 21.75
N TYR A 538 8.41 -12.43 21.39
CA TYR A 538 9.09 -13.61 21.94
C TYR A 538 10.53 -13.74 21.43
N ASN A 539 10.90 -13.01 20.38
CA ASN A 539 12.28 -12.93 19.91
C ASN A 539 13.04 -11.85 20.70
N ASP A 540 13.97 -12.27 21.55
CA ASP A 540 14.78 -11.36 22.37
C ASP A 540 15.66 -10.42 21.51
N ALA A 541 16.08 -10.84 20.31
CA ALA A 541 16.82 -9.97 19.40
C ALA A 541 15.95 -8.79 18.92
N VAL A 542 14.65 -9.02 18.73
CA VAL A 542 13.68 -7.98 18.36
C VAL A 542 13.39 -7.06 19.55
N LEU A 543 13.19 -7.62 20.75
CA LEU A 543 12.97 -6.82 21.95
C LEU A 543 14.19 -5.93 22.28
N ARG A 544 15.41 -6.49 22.20
CA ARG A 544 16.65 -5.71 22.39
C ARG A 544 16.83 -4.64 21.32
N SER A 545 16.49 -4.97 20.07
CA SER A 545 16.48 -3.98 18.98
C SER A 545 15.50 -2.83 19.28
N PHE A 546 14.32 -3.15 19.83
CA PHE A 546 13.35 -2.14 20.26
C PHE A 546 13.93 -1.21 21.32
N GLU A 547 14.51 -1.73 22.40
CA GLU A 547 15.08 -0.89 23.46
C GLU A 547 16.20 0.02 22.92
N ARG A 548 17.06 -0.51 22.03
CA ARG A 548 18.16 0.26 21.44
C ARG A 548 17.72 1.36 20.48
N VAL A 549 16.74 1.07 19.62
CA VAL A 549 16.29 2.03 18.61
C VAL A 549 15.34 3.07 19.22
N SER A 550 14.45 2.66 20.12
CA SER A 550 13.53 3.57 20.79
C SER A 550 14.20 4.36 21.92
N GLY A 551 15.25 3.83 22.56
CA GLY A 551 15.78 4.40 23.80
C GLY A 551 14.84 4.22 25.01
N CYS A 552 13.73 3.50 24.84
CA CYS A 552 12.73 3.24 25.88
C CYS A 552 12.91 1.82 26.44
N GLN A 553 12.66 1.65 27.73
CA GLN A 553 12.51 0.33 28.33
C GLN A 553 11.06 -0.10 28.21
N ALA A 554 10.80 -1.26 27.60
CA ALA A 554 9.44 -1.76 27.40
C ALA A 554 9.06 -2.82 28.43
N ILE A 555 7.77 -2.83 28.79
CA ILE A 555 7.12 -3.93 29.50
C ILE A 555 6.76 -4.99 28.46
N ARG A 556 7.38 -6.17 28.54
CA ARG A 556 6.99 -7.35 27.77
C ARG A 556 6.29 -8.34 28.72
N PRO A 557 4.97 -8.52 28.63
CA PRO A 557 4.29 -9.58 29.38
C PRO A 557 4.79 -10.97 28.98
N ASP A 558 4.82 -11.91 29.94
CA ASP A 558 5.20 -13.32 29.67
C ASP A 558 4.26 -14.00 28.65
N ILE A 559 3.06 -13.46 28.48
CA ILE A 559 2.03 -13.91 27.54
C ILE A 559 1.90 -13.01 26.29
N ALA A 560 2.95 -12.28 25.91
CA ALA A 560 2.96 -11.31 24.82
C ALA A 560 2.27 -11.81 23.52
N GLY A 561 2.40 -13.09 23.18
CA GLY A 561 1.81 -13.66 21.96
C GLY A 561 0.30 -13.93 21.99
N ILE A 562 -0.36 -13.94 23.16
CA ILE A 562 -1.80 -14.25 23.31
C ILE A 562 -2.61 -13.06 23.88
N MET A 563 -2.01 -11.87 23.97
CA MET A 563 -2.63 -10.69 24.58
C MET A 563 -3.99 -10.33 23.99
N GLY A 564 -4.21 -10.52 22.67
CA GLY A 564 -5.51 -10.30 22.05
C GLY A 564 -6.60 -11.23 22.61
N ALA A 565 -6.30 -12.53 22.74
CA ALA A 565 -7.23 -13.51 23.31
C ALA A 565 -7.46 -13.26 24.81
N PHE A 566 -6.40 -12.94 25.55
CA PHE A 566 -6.52 -12.59 26.97
C PHE A 566 -7.38 -11.35 27.18
N GLY A 567 -7.16 -10.30 26.39
CA GLY A 567 -7.97 -9.09 26.40
C GLY A 567 -9.44 -9.33 26.06
N ALA A 568 -9.72 -10.18 25.06
CA ALA A 568 -11.09 -10.58 24.73
C ALA A 568 -11.76 -11.30 25.91
N ALA A 569 -11.05 -12.19 26.61
CA ALA A 569 -11.56 -12.84 27.81
C ALA A 569 -11.83 -11.83 28.96
N LEU A 570 -10.97 -10.82 29.13
CA LEU A 570 -11.18 -9.75 30.11
C LEU A 570 -12.40 -8.88 29.78
N ILE A 571 -12.65 -8.60 28.49
CA ILE A 571 -13.85 -7.90 28.02
C ILE A 571 -15.09 -8.74 28.31
N ALA A 572 -15.07 -10.04 27.97
CA ALA A 572 -16.17 -10.95 28.29
C ALA A 572 -16.46 -10.98 29.80
N ARG A 573 -15.41 -10.90 30.64
CA ARG A 573 -15.56 -10.79 32.10
C ARG A 573 -16.17 -9.46 32.54
N GLU A 574 -15.72 -8.33 31.99
CA GLU A 574 -16.25 -7.01 32.38
C GLU A 574 -17.70 -6.80 31.94
N HIS A 575 -18.09 -7.33 30.78
CA HIS A 575 -19.44 -7.23 30.24
C HIS A 575 -20.42 -8.29 30.76
N TYR A 576 -19.97 -9.21 31.63
CA TYR A 576 -20.82 -10.24 32.22
C TYR A 576 -21.73 -9.65 33.30
N GLU A 577 -23.01 -9.99 33.24
CA GLU A 577 -23.97 -9.72 34.31
C GLU A 577 -24.34 -11.03 35.05
N GLU A 578 -24.49 -10.95 36.37
CA GLU A 578 -24.75 -12.13 37.20
C GLU A 578 -26.03 -12.87 36.76
N GLY A 579 -25.89 -14.16 36.45
CA GLY A 579 -26.99 -15.01 35.98
C GLY A 579 -27.13 -15.11 34.45
N GLU A 580 -26.28 -14.44 33.67
CA GLU A 580 -26.21 -14.69 32.22
C GLU A 580 -25.69 -16.11 31.90
N ILE A 581 -26.23 -16.69 30.83
CA ILE A 581 -25.80 -17.97 30.26
C ILE A 581 -25.23 -17.69 28.88
N SER A 582 -24.05 -18.27 28.58
CA SER A 582 -23.43 -18.10 27.27
C SER A 582 -24.33 -18.64 26.16
N SER A 583 -24.42 -17.88 25.08
CA SER A 583 -25.01 -18.24 23.80
C SER A 583 -24.14 -19.18 22.96
N MET A 584 -22.91 -19.48 23.42
CA MET A 584 -21.99 -20.39 22.77
C MET A 584 -22.62 -21.78 22.60
N LEU A 585 -22.36 -22.40 21.45
CA LEU A 585 -22.80 -23.77 21.18
C LEU A 585 -22.25 -24.75 22.23
N SER A 586 -23.00 -25.82 22.49
CA SER A 586 -22.53 -26.93 23.33
C SER A 586 -21.28 -27.58 22.71
N LEU A 587 -20.45 -28.23 23.54
CA LEU A 587 -19.27 -28.94 23.03
C LEU A 587 -19.66 -29.94 21.92
N GLN A 588 -20.73 -30.72 22.11
CA GLN A 588 -21.17 -31.70 21.12
C GLN A 588 -21.51 -31.02 19.77
N ASP A 589 -22.25 -29.92 19.80
CA ASP A 589 -22.61 -29.16 18.60
C ASP A 589 -21.39 -28.53 17.92
N ILE A 590 -20.39 -28.10 18.69
CA ILE A 590 -19.12 -27.58 18.17
C ILE A 590 -18.33 -28.69 17.45
N ILE A 591 -18.30 -29.90 18.00
CA ILE A 591 -17.57 -31.04 17.44
C ILE A 591 -18.24 -31.54 16.14
N GLU A 592 -19.57 -31.57 16.11
CA GLU A 592 -20.36 -32.01 14.95
C GLU A 592 -20.53 -30.93 13.88
N LEU A 593 -20.08 -29.70 14.14
CA LEU A 593 -20.22 -28.56 13.24
C LEU A 593 -19.55 -28.83 11.89
N LYS A 594 -20.37 -29.10 10.87
CA LYS A 594 -19.98 -29.08 9.47
C LYS A 594 -20.23 -27.69 8.89
N PHE A 595 -19.32 -27.25 8.02
CA PHE A 595 -19.51 -26.04 7.24
C PHE A 595 -19.19 -26.26 5.76
N GLU A 596 -19.96 -25.63 4.89
CA GLU A 596 -19.74 -25.60 3.45
C GLU A 596 -19.57 -24.14 3.01
N SER A 597 -18.54 -23.87 2.21
CA SER A 597 -18.33 -22.56 1.61
C SER A 597 -18.78 -22.57 0.15
N SER A 598 -19.47 -21.51 -0.25
CA SER A 598 -19.92 -21.29 -1.63
C SER A 598 -19.75 -19.83 -2.00
N MET A 599 -19.55 -19.56 -3.28
CA MET A 599 -19.48 -18.21 -3.81
C MET A 599 -20.68 -17.87 -4.66
N THR A 600 -21.10 -16.61 -4.58
CA THR A 600 -22.12 -16.06 -5.47
C THR A 600 -21.86 -14.59 -5.73
N ARG A 601 -22.41 -14.04 -6.82
CA ARG A 601 -22.43 -12.59 -7.05
C ARG A 601 -23.74 -12.01 -6.57
N CYS A 602 -23.64 -10.97 -5.74
CA CYS A 602 -24.79 -10.18 -5.32
C CYS A 602 -25.50 -9.60 -6.53
N LYS A 603 -26.84 -9.69 -6.57
CA LYS A 603 -27.67 -9.08 -7.63
C LYS A 603 -28.41 -7.83 -7.16
N GLY A 604 -28.08 -7.34 -5.96
CA GLY A 604 -28.82 -6.26 -5.31
C GLY A 604 -28.49 -4.84 -5.80
N CYS A 605 -27.40 -4.64 -6.55
CA CYS A 605 -27.03 -3.38 -7.20
C CYS A 605 -25.98 -3.62 -8.30
N THR A 606 -25.58 -2.55 -8.99
CA THR A 606 -24.58 -2.55 -10.07
C THR A 606 -23.18 -2.96 -9.63
N ASN A 607 -22.87 -2.96 -8.32
CA ASN A 607 -21.55 -3.39 -7.82
C ASN A 607 -21.31 -4.89 -7.95
N HIS A 608 -22.36 -5.71 -8.07
CA HIS A 608 -22.29 -7.16 -8.21
C HIS A 608 -21.25 -7.86 -7.29
N CYS A 609 -21.22 -7.44 -6.02
CA CYS A 609 -20.22 -7.89 -5.03
C CYS A 609 -20.05 -9.41 -5.06
N LEU A 610 -18.81 -9.89 -5.12
CA LEU A 610 -18.50 -11.31 -4.95
C LEU A 610 -18.66 -11.65 -3.46
N LEU A 611 -19.58 -12.54 -3.15
CA LEU A 611 -19.94 -12.94 -1.79
C LEU A 611 -19.43 -14.34 -1.50
N THR A 612 -18.82 -14.53 -0.34
CA THR A 612 -18.49 -15.85 0.19
C THR A 612 -19.49 -16.21 1.28
N ILE A 613 -20.25 -17.28 1.06
CA ILE A 613 -21.31 -17.77 1.95
C ILE A 613 -20.82 -19.05 2.62
N ASN A 614 -20.58 -18.97 3.92
CA ASN A 614 -20.30 -20.10 4.79
C ASN A 614 -21.61 -20.58 5.41
N ARG A 615 -22.07 -21.78 5.07
CA ARG A 615 -23.26 -22.42 5.66
C ARG A 615 -22.83 -23.37 6.75
N PHE A 616 -23.44 -23.26 7.92
CA PHE A 616 -23.17 -24.09 9.09
C PHE A 616 -24.29 -25.12 9.29
N THR A 617 -23.98 -26.16 10.05
CA THR A 617 -24.97 -27.15 10.48
C THR A 617 -26.09 -26.47 11.27
N GLY A 618 -27.34 -26.84 10.99
CA GLY A 618 -28.54 -26.17 11.55
C GLY A 618 -29.06 -24.98 10.73
N GLY A 619 -28.60 -24.79 9.48
CA GLY A 619 -29.17 -23.79 8.54
C GLY A 619 -28.70 -22.35 8.75
N ARG A 620 -27.82 -22.10 9.73
CA ARG A 620 -27.17 -20.80 9.94
C ARG A 620 -26.19 -20.52 8.80
N GLN A 621 -25.98 -19.25 8.47
CA GLN A 621 -25.00 -18.86 7.45
C GLN A 621 -24.27 -17.56 7.83
N PHE A 622 -23.01 -17.46 7.45
CA PHE A 622 -22.18 -16.26 7.51
C PHE A 622 -21.81 -15.83 6.10
N VAL A 623 -22.12 -14.57 5.75
CA VAL A 623 -21.83 -14.01 4.43
C VAL A 623 -20.77 -12.91 4.58
N SER A 624 -19.73 -13.01 3.76
CA SER A 624 -18.60 -12.06 3.66
C SER A 624 -18.44 -11.56 2.22
N GLY A 625 -17.54 -10.59 1.98
CA GLY A 625 -17.38 -9.93 0.68
C GLY A 625 -18.48 -8.90 0.33
N ASN A 626 -19.46 -8.68 1.21
CA ASN A 626 -20.54 -7.72 0.98
C ASN A 626 -20.13 -6.28 1.32
N ARG A 627 -20.52 -5.32 0.46
CA ARG A 627 -20.36 -3.87 0.71
C ARG A 627 -21.50 -3.24 1.52
N CYS A 628 -22.64 -3.93 1.60
CA CYS A 628 -23.84 -3.43 2.27
C CYS A 628 -24.67 -4.60 2.82
N GLU A 629 -25.73 -4.27 3.57
CA GLU A 629 -26.63 -5.26 4.19
C GLU A 629 -27.35 -6.16 3.18
N ARG A 630 -27.58 -5.69 1.94
CA ARG A 630 -28.22 -6.49 0.88
C ARG A 630 -27.44 -7.77 0.57
N GLY A 631 -26.12 -7.73 0.66
CA GLY A 631 -25.28 -8.90 0.45
C GLY A 631 -25.47 -9.98 1.52
N LEU A 632 -26.02 -9.64 2.69
CA LEU A 632 -26.32 -10.60 3.76
C LEU A 632 -27.67 -11.30 3.58
N GLY A 633 -28.41 -11.01 2.50
CA GLY A 633 -29.78 -11.53 2.31
C GLY A 633 -30.82 -10.91 3.25
N LYS A 634 -30.44 -9.88 4.01
CA LYS A 634 -31.38 -9.09 4.83
C LYS A 634 -32.15 -8.14 3.92
N GLU A 635 -33.46 -8.03 4.13
CA GLU A 635 -34.22 -6.93 3.54
C GLU A 635 -33.59 -5.61 3.96
N LYS A 636 -33.63 -4.62 3.08
CA LYS A 636 -33.16 -3.27 3.41
C LYS A 636 -33.97 -2.83 4.61
N THR A 637 -33.38 -2.83 5.80
CA THR A 637 -33.97 -2.08 6.89
C THR A 637 -34.01 -0.66 6.36
N ASN A 638 -35.21 -0.09 6.18
CA ASN A 638 -35.38 1.32 5.82
C ASN A 638 -34.94 2.15 7.03
N ARG A 639 -33.65 2.09 7.36
CA ARG A 639 -33.01 3.05 8.22
C ARG A 639 -32.86 4.27 7.33
N ASP A 640 -33.67 5.30 7.58
CA ASP A 640 -33.62 6.61 6.91
C ASP A 640 -32.33 7.39 7.25
N VAL A 641 -31.20 6.70 7.39
CA VAL A 641 -29.90 7.27 7.71
C VAL A 641 -29.39 8.00 6.46
N PRO A 642 -29.17 9.32 6.53
CA PRO A 642 -28.73 10.08 5.36
C PRO A 642 -27.34 9.66 4.87
N ASN A 643 -27.20 9.55 3.55
CA ASN A 643 -25.92 9.35 2.86
C ASN A 643 -25.72 10.46 1.83
N LEU A 644 -24.88 11.43 2.17
CA LEU A 644 -24.67 12.60 1.31
C LEU A 644 -23.89 12.29 0.03
N TYR A 645 -23.11 11.21 -0.01
CA TYR A 645 -22.45 10.75 -1.25
C TYR A 645 -23.47 10.27 -2.29
N THR A 646 -24.54 9.60 -1.83
CA THR A 646 -25.65 9.20 -2.71
C THR A 646 -26.40 10.44 -3.22
N TYR A 647 -26.69 11.41 -2.35
CA TYR A 647 -27.33 12.67 -2.75
C TYR A 647 -26.48 13.45 -3.77
N LYS A 648 -25.20 13.64 -3.48
CA LYS A 648 -24.28 14.38 -4.35
C LYS A 648 -24.13 13.72 -5.71
N ASN A 649 -24.00 12.39 -5.82
CA ASN A 649 -23.94 11.71 -7.12
C ASN A 649 -25.19 11.99 -7.96
N LYS A 650 -26.37 11.96 -7.34
CA LYS A 650 -27.63 12.30 -8.03
C LYS A 650 -27.66 13.77 -8.44
N ARG A 651 -27.26 14.68 -7.56
CA ARG A 651 -27.30 16.13 -7.82
C ARG A 651 -26.29 16.56 -8.89
N LEU A 652 -25.12 15.92 -8.91
CA LEU A 652 -24.04 16.20 -9.85
C LEU A 652 -24.27 15.57 -11.21
N PHE A 653 -24.83 14.36 -11.30
CA PHE A 653 -24.91 13.63 -12.59
C PHE A 653 -26.34 13.33 -13.02
N ASP A 654 -27.13 12.63 -12.19
CA ASP A 654 -28.47 12.16 -12.56
C ASP A 654 -29.51 13.30 -12.72
N HIS A 655 -29.21 14.49 -12.18
CA HIS A 655 -30.05 15.68 -12.27
C HIS A 655 -30.17 16.21 -13.71
N TYR A 656 -29.14 15.99 -14.52
CA TYR A 656 -29.00 16.60 -15.84
C TYR A 656 -29.52 15.69 -16.95
N LYS A 657 -30.27 16.26 -17.89
CA LYS A 657 -30.82 15.54 -19.05
C LYS A 657 -30.25 16.13 -20.34
N PRO A 658 -29.45 15.38 -21.11
CA PRO A 658 -28.88 15.86 -22.37
C PRO A 658 -29.95 16.34 -23.36
N LEU A 659 -29.56 17.23 -24.27
CA LEU A 659 -30.43 17.64 -25.38
C LEU A 659 -30.77 16.42 -26.25
N SER A 660 -32.01 16.41 -26.76
CA SER A 660 -32.40 15.47 -27.81
C SER A 660 -31.73 15.85 -29.14
N ALA A 661 -31.58 14.87 -30.04
CA ALA A 661 -30.87 15.06 -31.30
C ALA A 661 -31.40 16.21 -32.18
N ASP A 662 -32.69 16.56 -32.07
CA ASP A 662 -33.31 17.69 -32.75
C ASP A 662 -32.90 19.07 -32.19
N LYS A 663 -32.46 19.12 -30.93
CA LYS A 663 -32.02 20.34 -30.24
C LYS A 663 -30.50 20.49 -30.20
N ALA A 664 -29.78 19.38 -30.35
CA ALA A 664 -28.32 19.33 -30.35
C ALA A 664 -27.72 19.69 -31.72
N TYR A 665 -28.00 20.90 -32.22
CA TYR A 665 -27.60 21.33 -33.57
C TYR A 665 -26.07 21.45 -33.76
N ARG A 666 -25.28 21.44 -32.68
CA ARG A 666 -23.81 21.38 -32.75
C ARG A 666 -23.24 19.96 -32.59
N GLY A 667 -24.10 18.95 -32.51
CA GLY A 667 -23.70 17.55 -32.38
C GLY A 667 -23.42 17.13 -30.94
N LYS A 668 -22.58 16.09 -30.78
CA LYS A 668 -22.26 15.48 -29.48
C LYS A 668 -20.93 16.01 -28.94
N VAL A 669 -20.85 16.19 -27.62
CA VAL A 669 -19.59 16.43 -26.91
C VAL A 669 -19.43 15.41 -25.79
N GLY A 670 -18.30 14.71 -25.79
CA GLY A 670 -17.92 13.74 -24.78
C GLY A 670 -17.27 14.42 -23.57
N ILE A 671 -17.76 14.12 -22.37
CA ILE A 671 -17.16 14.55 -21.11
C ILE A 671 -16.80 13.30 -20.28
N PRO A 672 -15.52 13.09 -19.93
CA PRO A 672 -15.13 11.98 -19.07
C PRO A 672 -15.52 12.26 -17.61
N ARG A 673 -16.12 11.29 -16.92
CA ARG A 673 -16.58 11.39 -15.52
C ARG A 673 -15.41 11.13 -14.56
N VAL A 674 -14.46 12.05 -14.52
CA VAL A 674 -13.15 11.83 -13.87
C VAL A 674 -12.73 13.02 -13.03
N LEU A 675 -11.87 12.80 -12.03
CA LEU A 675 -11.15 13.85 -11.30
C LEU A 675 -12.04 15.05 -10.89
N ASN A 676 -11.75 16.26 -11.39
CA ASN A 676 -12.46 17.50 -11.06
C ASN A 676 -13.87 17.59 -11.67
N MET A 677 -14.29 16.67 -12.54
CA MET A 677 -15.68 16.63 -13.03
C MET A 677 -16.66 16.30 -11.90
N TYR A 678 -16.19 15.68 -10.83
CA TYR A 678 -16.96 15.53 -9.59
C TYR A 678 -17.16 16.83 -8.80
N GLU A 679 -16.61 17.96 -9.26
CA GLU A 679 -16.87 19.32 -8.77
C GLU A 679 -17.47 20.20 -9.88
N ASN A 680 -16.93 20.10 -11.10
CA ASN A 680 -17.14 21.09 -12.17
C ASN A 680 -18.12 20.62 -13.26
N TYR A 681 -18.61 19.38 -13.23
CA TYR A 681 -19.55 18.88 -14.26
C TYR A 681 -20.84 19.70 -14.40
N PRO A 682 -21.50 20.19 -13.33
CA PRO A 682 -22.63 21.12 -13.45
C PRO A 682 -22.38 22.30 -14.39
N TYR A 683 -21.16 22.86 -14.34
CA TYR A 683 -20.74 23.93 -15.22
C TYR A 683 -20.64 23.43 -16.66
N TRP A 684 -19.85 22.38 -16.90
CA TRP A 684 -19.59 21.90 -18.26
C TRP A 684 -20.84 21.36 -18.96
N PHE A 685 -21.70 20.63 -18.24
CA PHE A 685 -22.98 20.18 -18.77
C PHE A 685 -23.83 21.38 -19.23
N THR A 686 -24.02 22.37 -18.35
CA THR A 686 -24.84 23.55 -18.64
C THR A 686 -24.24 24.38 -19.78
N PHE A 687 -22.92 24.58 -19.77
CA PHE A 687 -22.18 25.33 -20.78
C PHE A 687 -22.39 24.75 -22.18
N PHE A 688 -22.13 23.45 -22.36
CA PHE A 688 -22.28 22.80 -23.66
C PHE A 688 -23.74 22.63 -24.09
N THR A 689 -24.65 22.41 -23.14
CA THR A 689 -26.10 22.38 -23.41
C THR A 689 -26.58 23.74 -23.92
N GLU A 690 -26.15 24.86 -23.32
CA GLU A 690 -26.50 26.21 -23.77
C GLU A 690 -25.87 26.57 -25.12
N LEU A 691 -24.71 25.98 -25.44
CA LEU A 691 -24.13 26.02 -26.78
C LEU A 691 -24.82 25.05 -27.77
N GLY A 692 -25.85 24.31 -27.38
CA GLY A 692 -26.59 23.44 -28.32
C GLY A 692 -25.88 22.12 -28.67
N TYR A 693 -25.04 21.60 -27.79
CA TYR A 693 -24.49 20.25 -27.88
C TYR A 693 -25.32 19.24 -27.07
N GLU A 694 -25.36 17.99 -27.55
CA GLU A 694 -25.73 16.83 -26.73
C GLU A 694 -24.52 16.43 -25.89
N VAL A 695 -24.61 16.58 -24.57
CA VAL A 695 -23.54 16.20 -23.65
C VAL A 695 -23.60 14.69 -23.39
N VAL A 696 -22.55 13.98 -23.80
CA VAL A 696 -22.37 12.54 -23.56
C VAL A 696 -21.38 12.36 -22.42
N LEU A 697 -21.89 12.01 -21.25
CA LEU A 697 -21.06 11.70 -20.07
C LEU A 697 -20.67 10.22 -20.08
N SER A 698 -19.39 9.92 -19.85
CA SER A 698 -18.97 8.53 -19.63
C SER A 698 -19.61 7.94 -18.36
N PRO A 699 -19.88 6.62 -18.29
CA PRO A 699 -20.63 6.01 -17.19
C PRO A 699 -19.91 6.11 -15.83
N ALA A 700 -20.59 5.68 -14.76
CA ALA A 700 -19.94 5.51 -13.46
C ALA A 700 -18.77 4.52 -13.58
N SER A 701 -17.65 4.87 -12.93
CA SER A 701 -16.44 4.06 -12.92
C SER A 701 -16.72 2.64 -12.44
N ASN A 702 -16.00 1.70 -13.03
CA ASN A 702 -15.97 0.31 -12.62
C ASN A 702 -14.70 -0.33 -13.19
N ARG A 703 -14.40 -1.56 -12.75
CA ARG A 703 -13.19 -2.26 -13.18
C ARG A 703 -13.07 -2.47 -14.70
N ASN A 704 -14.19 -2.62 -15.42
CA ASN A 704 -14.15 -2.77 -16.88
C ASN A 704 -13.70 -1.48 -17.55
N ILE A 705 -14.16 -0.31 -17.08
CA ILE A 705 -13.71 0.99 -17.58
C ILE A 705 -12.22 1.15 -17.32
N TYR A 706 -11.74 0.86 -16.11
CA TYR A 706 -10.31 0.90 -15.80
C TYR A 706 -9.48 0.05 -16.79
N SER A 707 -9.92 -1.18 -17.05
CA SER A 707 -9.20 -2.10 -17.97
C SER A 707 -9.14 -1.60 -19.41
N LEU A 708 -10.06 -0.75 -19.87
CA LEU A 708 -10.03 -0.20 -21.24
C LEU A 708 -8.82 0.68 -21.51
N GLY A 709 -8.26 1.33 -20.48
CA GLY A 709 -7.18 2.30 -20.62
C GLY A 709 -5.85 1.86 -20.02
N ILE A 710 -5.68 0.60 -19.63
CA ILE A 710 -4.52 0.17 -18.82
C ILE A 710 -3.17 0.38 -19.51
N GLU A 711 -3.12 0.24 -20.83
CA GLU A 711 -1.88 0.36 -21.62
C GLU A 711 -1.45 1.80 -21.89
N SER A 712 -2.39 2.76 -21.81
CA SER A 712 -2.12 4.18 -22.04
C SER A 712 -1.71 4.92 -20.77
N ILE A 713 -1.70 4.25 -19.61
CA ILE A 713 -1.26 4.87 -18.35
C ILE A 713 0.27 5.08 -18.41
N PRO A 714 0.79 6.31 -18.27
CA PRO A 714 2.22 6.58 -18.42
C PRO A 714 3.03 6.26 -17.17
N SER A 715 2.39 6.18 -15.99
CA SER A 715 3.10 5.91 -14.74
C SER A 715 2.23 5.22 -13.70
N GLU A 716 2.79 4.18 -13.07
CA GLU A 716 2.11 3.48 -11.97
C GLU A 716 1.92 4.33 -10.71
N SER A 717 2.76 5.37 -10.53
CA SER A 717 2.72 6.24 -9.35
C SER A 717 1.55 7.24 -9.37
N GLU A 718 0.85 7.34 -10.50
CA GLU A 718 -0.36 8.15 -10.61
C GLU A 718 -1.45 7.62 -9.67
N CYS A 719 -2.25 8.52 -9.09
CA CYS A 719 -3.35 8.10 -8.23
C CYS A 719 -4.42 7.36 -9.06
N TYR A 720 -5.09 6.39 -8.45
CA TYR A 720 -6.14 5.60 -9.13
C TYR A 720 -7.21 6.44 -9.88
N PRO A 721 -7.68 7.58 -9.34
CA PRO A 721 -8.61 8.46 -10.06
C PRO A 721 -8.06 9.03 -11.38
N ALA A 722 -6.75 9.21 -11.48
CA ALA A 722 -6.10 9.69 -12.69
C ALA A 722 -6.01 8.57 -13.74
N LYS A 723 -5.60 7.37 -13.30
CA LYS A 723 -5.58 6.17 -14.15
C LYS A 723 -6.94 5.85 -14.78
N LEU A 724 -8.02 6.02 -14.02
CA LEU A 724 -9.39 5.83 -14.54
C LEU A 724 -9.68 6.73 -15.75
N ALA A 725 -9.09 7.92 -15.84
CA ALA A 725 -9.36 8.84 -16.93
C ALA A 725 -9.04 8.26 -18.30
N HIS A 726 -7.99 7.44 -18.42
CA HIS A 726 -7.66 6.72 -19.64
C HIS A 726 -8.82 5.83 -20.09
N GLY A 727 -9.36 5.02 -19.17
CA GLY A 727 -10.51 4.15 -19.43
C GLY A 727 -11.78 4.89 -19.82
N HIS A 728 -12.06 6.04 -19.20
CA HIS A 728 -13.21 6.88 -19.55
C HIS A 728 -13.09 7.50 -20.94
N ILE A 729 -11.88 7.89 -21.34
CA ILE A 729 -11.60 8.42 -22.69
C ILE A 729 -11.76 7.31 -23.73
N SER A 730 -11.13 6.15 -23.52
CA SER A 730 -11.30 4.97 -24.39
C SER A 730 -12.76 4.54 -24.51
N TRP A 731 -13.54 4.64 -23.42
CA TRP A 731 -14.98 4.38 -23.48
C TRP A 731 -15.71 5.35 -24.42
N LEU A 732 -15.45 6.66 -24.32
CA LEU A 732 -16.06 7.68 -25.19
C LEU A 732 -15.73 7.44 -26.66
N LEU A 733 -14.48 7.11 -26.96
CA LEU A 733 -14.02 6.77 -28.30
C LEU A 733 -14.73 5.52 -28.85
N ASN A 734 -14.86 4.47 -28.02
CA ASN A 734 -15.59 3.25 -28.37
C ASN A 734 -17.10 3.47 -28.59
N GLN A 735 -17.67 4.55 -28.04
CA GLN A 735 -19.05 4.95 -28.34
C GLN A 735 -19.18 5.80 -29.62
N GLY A 736 -18.07 6.03 -30.35
CA GLY A 736 -18.05 6.84 -31.56
C GLY A 736 -18.20 8.33 -31.30
N VAL A 737 -17.82 8.81 -30.11
CA VAL A 737 -17.84 10.25 -29.80
C VAL A 737 -16.58 10.90 -30.36
N SER A 738 -16.74 11.64 -31.46
CA SER A 738 -15.62 12.28 -32.16
C SER A 738 -15.16 13.61 -31.55
N TYR A 739 -16.00 14.29 -30.77
CA TYR A 739 -15.61 15.53 -30.08
C TYR A 739 -15.58 15.30 -28.57
N ILE A 740 -14.39 15.35 -27.97
CA ILE A 740 -14.18 15.13 -26.53
C ILE A 740 -13.58 16.40 -25.91
N PHE A 741 -14.16 16.85 -24.80
CA PHE A 741 -13.69 18.01 -24.05
C PHE A 741 -13.22 17.62 -22.65
N TYR A 742 -11.94 17.82 -22.36
CA TYR A 742 -11.36 17.55 -21.04
C TYR A 742 -10.30 18.59 -20.65
N PRO A 743 -10.67 19.68 -19.94
CA PRO A 743 -9.83 20.84 -19.72
C PRO A 743 -8.78 20.64 -18.62
N CYS A 744 -7.70 21.39 -18.72
CA CYS A 744 -6.64 21.52 -17.71
C CYS A 744 -6.97 22.69 -16.78
N VAL A 745 -7.06 22.46 -15.46
CA VAL A 745 -7.53 23.50 -14.51
C VAL A 745 -6.47 23.81 -13.45
N PRO A 746 -5.57 24.80 -13.65
CA PRO A 746 -4.53 25.15 -12.68
C PRO A 746 -5.08 25.80 -11.41
N TYR A 747 -6.00 26.75 -11.57
CA TYR A 747 -6.59 27.51 -10.48
C TYR A 747 -8.07 27.18 -10.35
N GLU A 748 -8.49 26.90 -9.13
CA GLU A 748 -9.88 26.77 -8.77
C GLU A 748 -10.37 28.08 -8.12
N ARG A 749 -11.63 28.16 -7.72
CA ARG A 749 -12.11 29.33 -6.97
C ARG A 749 -11.34 29.53 -5.65
N LYS A 750 -11.25 30.77 -5.21
CA LYS A 750 -10.80 31.10 -3.86
C LYS A 750 -11.89 30.73 -2.84
N GLU A 751 -11.75 29.58 -2.18
CA GLU A 751 -12.77 29.05 -1.25
C GLU A 751 -12.88 29.90 0.03
N PHE A 752 -11.74 30.41 0.53
CA PHE A 752 -11.67 31.25 1.72
C PHE A 752 -10.70 32.42 1.48
N ASP A 753 -11.03 33.60 2.00
CA ASP A 753 -10.25 34.81 1.71
C ASP A 753 -8.86 34.82 2.34
N GLU A 754 -8.72 34.13 3.46
CA GLU A 754 -7.48 34.02 4.22
C GLU A 754 -6.57 32.87 3.75
N ALA A 755 -6.99 32.08 2.74
CA ALA A 755 -6.13 31.08 2.11
C ALA A 755 -5.02 31.78 1.31
N GLY A 756 -3.80 31.23 1.33
CA GLY A 756 -2.65 31.78 0.62
C GLY A 756 -2.72 31.63 -0.90
N ASN A 757 -3.43 30.60 -1.39
CA ASN A 757 -3.73 30.38 -2.80
C ASN A 757 -4.89 29.37 -2.98
N HIS A 758 -5.24 29.07 -4.22
CA HIS A 758 -6.37 28.22 -4.62
C HIS A 758 -6.03 27.30 -5.80
N TYR A 759 -4.82 26.74 -5.78
CA TYR A 759 -4.37 25.78 -6.78
C TYR A 759 -5.19 24.48 -6.72
N ASN A 760 -5.40 23.89 -7.89
CA ASN A 760 -5.69 22.47 -8.00
C ASN A 760 -4.41 21.63 -7.80
N CYS A 761 -4.57 20.32 -7.60
CA CYS A 761 -3.39 19.45 -7.56
C CYS A 761 -2.76 19.34 -8.97
N PRO A 762 -1.43 19.07 -9.08
CA PRO A 762 -0.74 19.00 -10.37
C PRO A 762 -1.35 18.00 -11.38
N ILE A 763 -1.97 16.92 -10.88
CA ILE A 763 -2.74 15.97 -11.69
C ILE A 763 -3.90 16.71 -12.37
N VAL A 764 -4.83 17.28 -11.58
CA VAL A 764 -5.99 18.03 -12.12
C VAL A 764 -5.56 19.21 -13.01
N THR A 765 -4.45 19.86 -12.66
CA THR A 765 -3.92 20.98 -13.43
C THR A 765 -3.58 20.63 -14.88
N SER A 766 -3.17 19.39 -15.18
CA SER A 766 -2.58 19.05 -16.48
C SER A 766 -2.96 17.69 -17.06
N TYR A 767 -3.86 16.92 -16.43
CA TYR A 767 -4.15 15.57 -16.88
C TYR A 767 -4.77 15.50 -18.28
N GLY A 768 -5.44 16.57 -18.73
CA GLY A 768 -5.90 16.68 -20.11
C GLY A 768 -4.76 16.56 -21.13
N GLU A 769 -3.57 17.13 -20.84
CA GLU A 769 -2.36 16.98 -21.67
C GLU A 769 -1.76 15.57 -21.54
N ASN A 770 -1.82 14.96 -20.37
CA ASN A 770 -1.33 13.59 -20.18
C ASN A 770 -2.14 12.61 -21.05
N ILE A 771 -3.47 12.71 -21.03
CA ILE A 771 -4.37 11.93 -21.90
C ILE A 771 -4.04 12.14 -23.38
N LYS A 772 -3.89 13.40 -23.82
CA LYS A 772 -3.55 13.75 -25.20
C LYS A 772 -2.31 13.03 -25.72
N ASN A 773 -1.29 12.90 -24.87
CA ASN A 773 0.01 12.38 -25.28
C ASN A 773 0.14 10.85 -25.15
N ASN A 774 -0.78 10.18 -24.44
CA ASN A 774 -0.65 8.75 -24.15
C ASN A 774 -1.81 7.89 -24.66
N VAL A 775 -2.94 8.47 -25.06
CA VAL A 775 -4.03 7.75 -25.74
C VAL A 775 -3.86 7.92 -27.25
N GLU A 776 -3.36 6.88 -27.92
CA GLU A 776 -2.96 6.90 -29.34
C GLU A 776 -4.15 7.22 -30.27
N GLU A 777 -5.34 6.72 -29.94
CA GLU A 777 -6.55 6.93 -30.73
C GLU A 777 -6.96 8.41 -30.83
N LEU A 778 -6.46 9.28 -29.95
CA LEU A 778 -6.68 10.72 -30.03
C LEU A 778 -5.83 11.41 -31.11
N ALA A 779 -4.85 10.72 -31.69
CA ALA A 779 -4.06 11.23 -32.82
C ALA A 779 -4.80 11.11 -34.17
N ASP A 780 -5.92 10.36 -34.22
CA ASP A 780 -6.75 10.26 -35.42
C ASP A 780 -7.37 11.62 -35.75
N GLU A 781 -7.19 12.10 -36.99
CA GLU A 781 -7.68 13.40 -37.46
C GLU A 781 -9.21 13.53 -37.40
N SER A 782 -9.95 12.41 -37.34
CA SER A 782 -11.41 12.39 -37.16
C SER A 782 -11.85 12.69 -35.73
N ILE A 783 -10.93 12.67 -34.76
CA ILE A 783 -11.19 12.96 -33.36
C ILE A 783 -10.75 14.39 -33.02
N THR A 784 -11.69 15.20 -32.56
CA THR A 784 -11.42 16.51 -31.98
C THR A 784 -11.31 16.37 -30.46
N TYR A 785 -10.09 16.30 -29.93
CA TYR A 785 -9.84 16.32 -28.50
C TYR A 785 -9.40 17.72 -28.04
N GLN A 786 -10.20 18.36 -27.18
CA GLN A 786 -9.93 19.69 -26.67
C GLN A 786 -9.68 19.69 -25.16
N ASN A 787 -8.51 20.17 -24.77
CA ASN A 787 -8.02 20.16 -23.39
C ASN A 787 -7.42 21.50 -22.93
N PRO A 788 -8.13 22.64 -23.12
CA PRO A 788 -7.58 23.95 -22.84
C PRO A 788 -7.18 24.13 -21.38
N PHE A 789 -6.16 24.97 -21.14
CA PHE A 789 -5.89 25.51 -19.81
C PHE A 789 -6.88 26.62 -19.48
N VAL A 790 -7.66 26.42 -18.40
CA VAL A 790 -8.67 27.36 -17.92
C VAL A 790 -8.60 27.57 -16.41
N SER A 791 -8.98 28.76 -15.94
CA SER A 791 -9.01 29.16 -14.53
C SER A 791 -10.43 29.40 -14.03
N PHE A 792 -10.80 28.75 -12.92
CA PHE A 792 -12.09 28.94 -12.23
C PHE A 792 -12.06 30.08 -11.18
N GLU A 793 -11.02 30.92 -11.18
CA GLU A 793 -10.87 32.03 -10.23
C GLU A 793 -12.04 33.01 -10.25
N SER A 794 -12.56 33.29 -11.45
CA SER A 794 -13.77 34.10 -11.62
C SER A 794 -14.49 33.75 -12.91
N ASP A 795 -15.81 33.97 -12.93
CA ASP A 795 -16.65 33.81 -14.13
C ASP A 795 -16.08 34.55 -15.34
N LYS A 796 -15.60 35.78 -15.12
CA LYS A 796 -15.01 36.61 -16.17
C LYS A 796 -13.76 35.97 -16.79
N ILE A 797 -12.79 35.55 -15.96
CA ILE A 797 -11.53 34.96 -16.44
C ILE A 797 -11.83 33.68 -17.22
N LEU A 798 -12.66 32.80 -16.66
CA LEU A 798 -13.07 31.56 -17.31
C LEU A 798 -13.74 31.82 -18.66
N ALA A 799 -14.70 32.75 -18.70
CA ALA A 799 -15.39 33.12 -19.94
C ALA A 799 -14.43 33.74 -20.98
N ASP A 800 -13.49 34.59 -20.57
CA ASP A 800 -12.47 35.18 -21.45
C ASP A 800 -11.56 34.11 -22.07
N GLU A 801 -11.13 33.12 -21.28
CA GLU A 801 -10.31 32.01 -21.76
C GLU A 801 -11.08 31.08 -22.70
N LEU A 802 -12.35 30.79 -22.39
CA LEU A 802 -13.23 30.00 -23.25
C LEU A 802 -13.52 30.73 -24.58
N VAL A 803 -13.75 32.05 -24.56
CA VAL A 803 -13.90 32.86 -25.78
C VAL A 803 -12.65 32.80 -26.63
N ARG A 804 -11.48 32.98 -26.02
CA ARG A 804 -10.19 32.92 -26.72
C ARG A 804 -9.95 31.56 -27.37
N TYR A 805 -10.28 30.47 -26.67
CA TYR A 805 -10.04 29.11 -27.15
C TYR A 805 -11.13 28.65 -28.13
N LEU A 806 -12.39 28.57 -27.71
CA LEU A 806 -13.49 28.03 -28.52
C LEU A 806 -13.90 28.97 -29.66
N GLY A 807 -13.70 30.28 -29.51
CA GLY A 807 -13.89 31.22 -30.62
C GLY A 807 -12.92 30.94 -31.77
N LYS A 808 -11.69 30.54 -31.45
CA LYS A 808 -10.66 30.17 -32.42
C LYS A 808 -10.84 28.75 -32.96
N GLU A 809 -11.02 27.77 -32.07
CA GLU A 809 -10.99 26.34 -32.43
C GLU A 809 -12.35 25.81 -32.92
N ASN A 810 -13.47 26.41 -32.49
CA ASN A 810 -14.83 25.94 -32.82
C ASN A 810 -15.65 26.97 -33.62
N ASN A 811 -15.10 28.17 -33.87
CA ASN A 811 -15.76 29.27 -34.57
C ASN A 811 -17.14 29.64 -33.97
N ILE A 812 -17.21 29.67 -32.62
CA ILE A 812 -18.42 30.06 -31.88
C ILE A 812 -18.35 31.55 -31.52
N ASP A 813 -19.46 32.26 -31.64
CA ASP A 813 -19.56 33.68 -31.30
C ASP A 813 -19.21 33.95 -29.82
N ALA A 814 -18.45 35.01 -29.57
CA ALA A 814 -18.01 35.36 -28.23
C ALA A 814 -19.18 35.69 -27.29
N GLY A 815 -20.26 36.29 -27.80
CA GLY A 815 -21.47 36.58 -27.03
C GLY A 815 -22.21 35.31 -26.61
N GLU A 816 -22.30 34.32 -27.50
CA GLU A 816 -22.85 33.00 -27.18
C GLU A 816 -22.04 32.30 -26.09
N ILE A 817 -20.71 32.25 -26.23
CA ILE A 817 -19.81 31.62 -25.25
C ILE A 817 -19.98 32.29 -23.88
N ARG A 818 -20.00 33.62 -23.82
CA ARG A 818 -20.16 34.37 -22.56
C ARG A 818 -21.49 34.11 -21.89
N LYS A 819 -22.57 34.08 -22.68
CA LYS A 819 -23.91 33.78 -22.16
C LYS A 819 -23.99 32.37 -21.60
N ALA A 820 -23.44 31.38 -22.30
CA ALA A 820 -23.37 30.00 -21.85
C ALA A 820 -22.51 29.87 -20.58
N ALA A 821 -21.34 30.53 -20.54
CA ALA A 821 -20.42 30.52 -19.40
C ALA A 821 -21.07 31.09 -18.13
N HIS A 822 -21.77 32.23 -18.26
CA HIS A 822 -22.44 32.87 -17.14
C HIS A 822 -23.56 31.99 -16.54
N LYS A 823 -24.43 31.41 -17.39
CA LYS A 823 -25.47 30.48 -16.94
C LYS A 823 -24.88 29.22 -16.27
N ALA A 824 -23.79 28.70 -16.84
CA ALA A 824 -23.07 27.58 -16.27
C ALA A 824 -22.49 27.91 -14.88
N TYR A 825 -21.99 29.13 -14.70
CA TYR A 825 -21.52 29.62 -13.41
C TYR A 825 -22.65 29.71 -12.37
N GLU A 826 -23.83 30.25 -12.75
CA GLU A 826 -25.00 30.30 -11.87
C GLU A 826 -25.45 28.91 -11.42
N GLU A 827 -25.54 27.95 -12.34
CA GLU A 827 -25.92 26.56 -12.01
C GLU A 827 -24.88 25.86 -11.12
N LEU A 828 -23.59 26.14 -11.33
CA LEU A 828 -22.53 25.62 -10.46
C LEU A 828 -22.65 26.19 -9.03
N GLN A 829 -22.94 27.48 -8.87
CA GLN A 829 -23.17 28.09 -7.55
C GLN A 829 -24.42 27.54 -6.87
N LYS A 830 -25.51 27.36 -7.62
CA LYS A 830 -26.74 26.74 -7.12
C LYS A 830 -26.49 25.31 -6.62
N THR A 831 -25.77 24.51 -7.41
CA THR A 831 -25.40 23.14 -7.03
C THR A 831 -24.62 23.10 -5.72
N ARG A 832 -23.65 24.00 -5.55
CA ARG A 832 -22.88 24.12 -4.30
C ARG A 832 -23.78 24.48 -3.11
N ASN A 833 -24.72 25.40 -3.31
CA ASN A 833 -25.68 25.78 -2.28
C ASN A 833 -26.62 24.62 -1.90
N ASP A 834 -27.09 23.84 -2.88
CA ASP A 834 -27.93 22.66 -2.64
C ASP A 834 -27.19 21.64 -1.74
N ILE A 835 -25.89 21.42 -1.96
CA ILE A 835 -25.05 20.53 -1.14
C ILE A 835 -24.88 21.06 0.28
N ARG A 836 -24.70 22.38 0.46
CA ARG A 836 -24.60 23.01 1.80
C ARG A 836 -25.90 22.86 2.59
N LEU A 837 -27.03 23.18 1.96
CA LEU A 837 -28.35 23.05 2.57
C LEU A 837 -28.68 21.61 2.95
N GLU A 838 -28.31 20.65 2.11
CA GLU A 838 -28.48 19.23 2.44
C GLU A 838 -27.57 18.81 3.61
N GLY A 839 -26.34 19.32 3.69
CA GLY A 839 -25.46 19.13 4.85
C GLY A 839 -26.10 19.62 6.16
N GLU A 840 -26.66 20.82 6.16
CA GLU A 840 -27.37 21.38 7.31
C GLU A 840 -28.63 20.57 7.67
N ARG A 841 -29.37 20.08 6.66
CA ARG A 841 -30.52 19.18 6.87
C ARG A 841 -30.09 17.87 7.56
N VAL A 842 -28.96 17.29 7.18
CA VAL A 842 -28.43 16.07 7.79
C VAL A 842 -27.97 16.33 9.23
N LEU A 843 -27.30 17.45 9.51
CA LEU A 843 -26.93 17.84 10.88
C LEU A 843 -28.18 18.00 11.77
N LYS A 844 -29.24 18.60 11.24
CA LYS A 844 -30.52 18.69 11.95
C LYS A 844 -31.14 17.30 12.19
N TRP A 845 -31.16 16.43 11.18
CA TRP A 845 -31.64 15.06 11.33
C TRP A 845 -30.87 14.29 12.42
N MET A 846 -29.56 14.47 12.51
CA MET A 846 -28.73 13.86 13.56
C MET A 846 -29.15 14.33 14.95
N ALA A 847 -29.37 15.65 15.12
CA ALA A 847 -29.83 16.22 16.38
C ALA A 847 -31.24 15.72 16.75
N ASP A 848 -32.18 15.74 15.81
CA ASP A 848 -33.58 15.37 16.02
C ASP A 848 -33.75 13.87 16.36
N ASN A 849 -32.83 13.01 15.91
CA ASN A 849 -32.89 11.55 16.10
C ASN A 849 -31.87 11.01 17.12
N ASN A 850 -31.11 11.89 17.79
CA ASN A 850 -30.00 11.52 18.66
C ASN A 850 -29.02 10.53 18.00
N LYS A 851 -28.67 10.81 16.74
CA LYS A 851 -27.77 9.99 15.92
C LYS A 851 -26.40 10.66 15.78
N ARG A 852 -25.42 9.81 15.45
CA ARG A 852 -24.06 10.23 15.12
C ARG A 852 -23.89 10.39 13.61
N GLY A 853 -22.90 11.19 13.24
CA GLY A 853 -22.50 11.40 11.86
C GLY A 853 -21.00 11.26 11.69
N ILE A 854 -20.58 10.86 10.49
CA ILE A 854 -19.19 10.89 10.06
C ILE A 854 -19.09 11.78 8.82
N VAL A 855 -18.19 12.76 8.87
CA VAL A 855 -17.75 13.49 7.69
C VAL A 855 -16.72 12.62 6.97
N LEU A 856 -17.15 12.01 5.87
CA LEU A 856 -16.25 11.26 4.99
C LEU A 856 -15.62 12.26 4.02
N ALA A 857 -14.46 12.76 4.41
CA ALA A 857 -13.81 13.89 3.79
C ALA A 857 -12.76 13.44 2.77
N GLY A 858 -12.67 14.12 1.63
CA GLY A 858 -11.70 13.75 0.60
C GLY A 858 -11.52 14.81 -0.47
N ARG A 859 -11.13 14.35 -1.66
CA ARG A 859 -11.19 15.14 -2.89
C ARG A 859 -12.53 14.91 -3.57
N PRO A 860 -12.96 15.80 -4.48
CA PRO A 860 -14.25 15.64 -5.15
C PRO A 860 -14.42 14.25 -5.79
N TYR A 861 -13.38 13.72 -6.42
CA TYR A 861 -13.40 12.40 -7.06
C TYR A 861 -13.50 11.20 -6.10
N HIS A 862 -13.29 11.36 -4.79
CA HIS A 862 -13.54 10.27 -3.84
C HIS A 862 -15.04 9.94 -3.72
N ILE A 863 -15.94 10.76 -4.25
CA ILE A 863 -17.38 10.41 -4.31
C ILE A 863 -17.68 9.27 -5.29
N ASP A 864 -16.77 8.98 -6.22
CA ASP A 864 -16.91 7.89 -7.16
C ASP A 864 -17.02 6.53 -6.44
N PRO A 865 -18.09 5.74 -6.66
CA PRO A 865 -18.28 4.44 -6.03
C PRO A 865 -17.15 3.42 -6.27
N GLU A 866 -16.43 3.54 -7.39
CA GLU A 866 -15.26 2.68 -7.66
C GLU A 866 -14.04 3.12 -6.84
N ILE A 867 -13.93 4.40 -6.50
CA ILE A 867 -12.80 4.94 -5.73
C ILE A 867 -13.06 4.79 -4.22
N ASN A 868 -14.23 5.17 -3.70
CA ASN A 868 -14.50 5.03 -2.26
C ASN A 868 -14.79 3.60 -1.78
N HIS A 869 -14.77 2.62 -2.69
CA HIS A 869 -14.94 1.19 -2.37
C HIS A 869 -16.26 0.81 -1.68
N GLY A 870 -17.25 1.70 -1.58
CA GLY A 870 -18.47 1.49 -0.82
C GLY A 870 -18.37 1.79 0.68
N ILE A 871 -17.35 2.56 1.09
CA ILE A 871 -17.18 3.05 2.47
C ILE A 871 -18.41 3.84 2.98
N PRO A 872 -19.05 4.74 2.19
CA PRO A 872 -20.26 5.44 2.64
C PRO A 872 -21.37 4.47 3.07
N GLU A 873 -21.62 3.43 2.27
CA GLU A 873 -22.65 2.42 2.56
C GLU A 873 -22.29 1.61 3.81
N LEU A 874 -21.01 1.27 3.98
CA LEU A 874 -20.51 0.58 5.16
C LEU A 874 -20.75 1.40 6.43
N ILE A 875 -20.47 2.71 6.42
CA ILE A 875 -20.73 3.60 7.57
C ILE A 875 -22.22 3.62 7.89
N THR A 876 -23.10 3.78 6.88
CA THR A 876 -24.55 3.80 7.11
C THR A 876 -25.11 2.48 7.65
N SER A 877 -24.46 1.34 7.35
CA SER A 877 -24.84 0.04 7.92
C SER A 877 -24.64 -0.05 9.44
N TYR A 878 -23.78 0.81 9.99
CA TYR A 878 -23.59 0.99 11.43
C TYR A 878 -24.54 2.02 12.06
N ASP A 879 -25.57 2.46 11.31
CA ASP A 879 -26.58 3.42 11.78
C ASP A 879 -26.00 4.83 12.07
N ILE A 880 -25.02 5.23 11.23
CA ILE A 880 -24.30 6.51 11.31
C ILE A 880 -24.51 7.28 10.00
N ALA A 881 -24.89 8.56 10.09
CA ALA A 881 -25.07 9.42 8.92
C ALA A 881 -23.72 9.75 8.24
N VAL A 882 -23.72 9.89 6.92
CA VAL A 882 -22.52 10.27 6.14
C VAL A 882 -22.69 11.66 5.56
N LEU A 883 -21.75 12.56 5.87
CA LEU A 883 -21.61 13.90 5.28
C LEU A 883 -20.33 13.97 4.44
N SER A 884 -20.24 14.96 3.55
CA SER A 884 -19.01 15.29 2.80
C SER A 884 -18.41 16.60 3.30
N GLU A 885 -17.13 16.84 3.01
CA GLU A 885 -16.43 18.02 3.53
C GLU A 885 -17.02 19.34 3.01
N ASP A 886 -17.46 19.39 1.76
CA ASP A 886 -18.07 20.58 1.13
C ASP A 886 -19.44 20.93 1.69
N SER A 887 -20.15 19.98 2.30
CA SER A 887 -21.47 20.23 2.85
C SER A 887 -21.46 20.90 4.22
N ILE A 888 -20.29 20.97 4.87
CA ILE A 888 -20.15 21.57 6.21
C ILE A 888 -19.00 22.57 6.31
N SER A 889 -18.11 22.65 5.32
CA SER A 889 -16.93 23.53 5.36
C SER A 889 -17.27 25.00 5.60
N HIS A 890 -18.43 25.48 5.14
CA HIS A 890 -18.89 26.86 5.35
C HIS A 890 -19.26 27.17 6.80
N LEU A 891 -19.43 26.15 7.64
CA LEU A 891 -19.73 26.28 9.07
C LEU A 891 -18.44 26.32 9.93
N GLY A 892 -17.29 26.02 9.33
CA GLY A 892 -16.01 25.96 10.02
C GLY A 892 -15.16 27.22 9.85
N LYS A 893 -14.35 27.53 10.87
CA LYS A 893 -13.34 28.60 10.82
C LYS A 893 -11.96 28.03 11.15
N VAL A 894 -11.04 28.12 10.19
CA VAL A 894 -9.66 27.62 10.31
C VAL A 894 -8.84 28.59 11.16
N ASP A 895 -8.11 28.08 12.15
CA ASP A 895 -7.14 28.89 12.88
C ASP A 895 -5.88 29.04 12.02
N ARG A 896 -5.44 30.28 11.79
CA ARG A 896 -4.31 30.61 10.92
C ARG A 896 -3.22 31.39 11.67
N PRO A 897 -1.95 31.28 11.26
CA PRO A 897 -1.46 30.46 10.14
C PRO A 897 -1.47 28.97 10.48
N THR A 898 -1.71 28.14 9.46
CA THR A 898 -1.55 26.69 9.53
C THR A 898 -0.06 26.34 9.39
N ILE A 899 0.34 25.16 9.87
CA ILE A 899 1.69 24.61 9.67
C ILE A 899 1.93 24.39 8.18
N ALA A 900 1.01 23.67 7.53
CA ALA A 900 0.99 23.57 6.08
C ALA A 900 0.53 24.90 5.48
N MET A 901 1.28 25.44 4.51
CA MET A 901 0.86 26.59 3.73
C MET A 901 -0.42 26.25 2.95
N ASP A 902 -1.49 26.96 3.27
CA ASP A 902 -2.79 26.73 2.68
C ASP A 902 -2.90 27.35 1.28
N GLN A 903 -2.54 26.55 0.27
CA GLN A 903 -2.45 26.98 -1.14
C GLN A 903 -3.31 26.15 -2.10
N TRP A 904 -3.98 25.10 -1.60
CA TRP A 904 -4.77 24.18 -2.42
C TRP A 904 -6.24 24.23 -2.01
N MET A 905 -7.13 24.55 -2.94
CA MET A 905 -8.54 24.85 -2.66
C MET A 905 -9.24 23.72 -1.88
N TYR A 906 -9.11 22.48 -2.35
CA TYR A 906 -9.76 21.33 -1.71
C TYR A 906 -9.22 21.04 -0.31
N HIS A 907 -7.97 21.41 -0.01
CA HIS A 907 -7.40 21.26 1.33
C HIS A 907 -7.85 22.35 2.28
N SER A 908 -7.98 23.59 1.81
CA SER A 908 -8.59 24.66 2.60
C SER A 908 -9.99 24.24 3.08
N ARG A 909 -10.77 23.59 2.20
CA ARG A 909 -12.08 23.00 2.51
C ARG A 909 -11.99 21.91 3.59
N LEU A 910 -11.00 21.02 3.49
CA LEU A 910 -10.76 19.97 4.51
C LEU A 910 -10.43 20.57 5.88
N TYR A 911 -9.59 21.61 5.95
CA TYR A 911 -9.25 22.28 7.20
C TYR A 911 -10.47 22.95 7.83
N ALA A 912 -11.33 23.58 7.02
CA ALA A 912 -12.56 24.19 7.50
C ALA A 912 -13.55 23.13 8.02
N ALA A 913 -13.75 22.04 7.29
CA ALA A 913 -14.58 20.92 7.75
C ALA A 913 -14.07 20.32 9.08
N ALA A 914 -12.77 20.07 9.21
CA ALA A 914 -12.17 19.59 10.45
C ALA A 914 -12.36 20.58 11.61
N SER A 915 -12.24 21.89 11.32
CA SER A 915 -12.46 22.97 12.30
C SER A 915 -13.91 23.06 12.78
N PHE A 916 -14.88 22.64 11.96
CA PHE A 916 -16.26 22.48 12.39
C PHE A 916 -16.46 21.19 13.21
N VAL A 917 -15.93 20.05 12.74
CA VAL A 917 -16.05 18.74 13.41
C VAL A 917 -15.54 18.79 14.85
N ARG A 918 -14.42 19.46 15.12
CA ARG A 918 -13.90 19.61 16.49
C ARG A 918 -14.88 20.29 17.45
N THR A 919 -15.87 21.03 16.97
CA THR A 919 -16.86 21.71 17.81
C THR A 919 -18.05 20.82 18.19
N GLN A 920 -18.18 19.64 17.58
CA GLN A 920 -19.38 18.79 17.65
C GLN A 920 -19.07 17.46 18.34
N ASN A 921 -19.83 17.07 19.38
CA ASN A 921 -19.58 15.80 20.10
C ASN A 921 -20.09 14.55 19.36
N ASN A 922 -21.17 14.68 18.58
CA ASN A 922 -21.83 13.60 17.83
C ASN A 922 -21.40 13.53 16.35
N LEU A 923 -20.37 14.28 15.96
CA LEU A 923 -19.82 14.29 14.60
C LEU A 923 -18.32 13.98 14.66
N ASP A 924 -17.89 13.00 13.87
CA ASP A 924 -16.49 12.60 13.74
C ASP A 924 -16.05 12.66 12.27
N MET A 925 -14.75 12.54 11.98
CA MET A 925 -14.21 12.69 10.62
C MET A 925 -13.37 11.49 10.21
N ILE A 926 -13.61 11.01 8.99
CA ILE A 926 -12.76 10.04 8.31
C ILE A 926 -12.23 10.71 7.04
N GLN A 927 -10.92 10.85 6.93
CA GLN A 927 -10.27 11.37 5.72
C GLN A 927 -9.91 10.23 4.76
N LEU A 928 -10.37 10.33 3.52
CA LEU A 928 -9.95 9.50 2.39
C LEU A 928 -8.70 10.11 1.74
N ASN A 929 -7.64 9.33 1.59
CA ASN A 929 -6.39 9.70 0.91
C ASN A 929 -6.11 8.68 -0.21
N SER A 930 -5.86 9.15 -1.44
CA SER A 930 -5.46 8.26 -2.53
C SER A 930 -3.98 7.86 -2.43
N PHE A 931 -3.66 6.58 -2.58
CA PHE A 931 -2.28 6.12 -2.71
C PHE A 931 -1.56 6.87 -3.85
N GLY A 932 -0.30 7.25 -3.62
CA GLY A 932 0.48 8.08 -4.56
C GLY A 932 0.18 9.58 -4.47
N CYS A 933 -0.79 10.02 -3.64
CA CYS A 933 -1.08 11.44 -3.48
C CYS A 933 -0.01 12.16 -2.65
N GLY A 934 0.93 12.78 -3.35
CA GLY A 934 2.01 13.51 -2.68
C GLY A 934 1.56 14.78 -1.92
N LEU A 935 0.38 15.34 -2.19
CA LEU A 935 -0.15 16.49 -1.44
C LEU A 935 -0.65 16.04 -0.05
N ASP A 936 -1.36 14.91 0.00
CA ASP A 936 -1.89 14.38 1.26
C ASP A 936 -0.79 13.94 2.23
N ALA A 937 0.42 13.66 1.71
CA ALA A 937 1.60 13.40 2.53
C ALA A 937 1.96 14.55 3.50
N VAL A 938 1.50 15.79 3.22
CA VAL A 938 1.70 16.97 4.07
C VAL A 938 0.38 17.39 4.72
N THR A 939 -0.69 17.47 3.95
CA THR A 939 -1.93 18.12 4.41
C THR A 939 -2.77 17.27 5.36
N THR A 940 -2.58 15.94 5.37
CA THR A 940 -3.26 15.06 6.33
C THR A 940 -2.82 15.33 7.76
N ASP A 941 -1.53 15.64 7.97
CA ASP A 941 -1.01 15.94 9.30
C ASP A 941 -1.65 17.24 9.85
N GLN A 942 -1.88 18.24 9.00
CA GLN A 942 -2.60 19.47 9.39
C GLN A 942 -4.06 19.22 9.81
N VAL A 943 -4.77 18.29 9.17
CA VAL A 943 -6.13 17.89 9.60
C VAL A 943 -6.07 17.16 10.94
N ASN A 944 -5.08 16.28 11.11
CA ASN A 944 -4.84 15.57 12.36
C ASN A 944 -4.59 16.54 13.52
N ASP A 945 -3.78 17.58 13.32
CA ASP A 945 -3.49 18.59 14.34
C ASP A 945 -4.74 19.35 14.80
N ILE A 946 -5.63 19.71 13.86
CA ILE A 946 -6.90 20.40 14.17
C ILE A 946 -7.81 19.53 15.04
N LEU A 947 -7.88 18.22 14.78
CA LEU A 947 -8.77 17.29 15.49
C LEU A 947 -8.20 16.85 16.84
N THR A 948 -6.96 16.34 16.84
CA THR A 948 -6.34 15.72 18.03
C THR A 948 -6.09 16.72 19.16
N SER A 949 -5.71 17.96 18.82
CA SER A 949 -5.60 19.07 19.78
C SER A 949 -6.91 19.32 20.53
N SER A 950 -8.05 18.93 19.94
CA SER A 950 -9.39 19.16 20.49
C SER A 950 -10.05 17.90 21.07
N ASN A 951 -9.26 16.87 21.41
CA ASN A 951 -9.73 15.56 21.90
C ASN A 951 -10.64 14.79 20.93
N LYS A 952 -10.49 15.02 19.61
CA LYS A 952 -11.12 14.22 18.55
C LYS A 952 -10.14 13.20 17.98
N ILE A 953 -10.69 12.06 17.55
CA ILE A 953 -9.93 11.00 16.90
C ILE A 953 -9.82 11.34 15.41
N CYS A 954 -8.60 11.41 14.88
CA CYS A 954 -8.37 11.52 13.45
C CYS A 954 -8.25 10.11 12.84
N THR A 955 -9.15 9.75 11.93
CA THR A 955 -9.08 8.49 11.18
C THR A 955 -8.78 8.77 9.72
N VAL A 956 -7.74 8.13 9.18
CA VAL A 956 -7.35 8.25 7.77
C VAL A 956 -7.46 6.88 7.11
N LEU A 957 -8.18 6.81 6.00
CA LEU A 957 -8.28 5.63 5.15
C LEU A 957 -7.53 5.89 3.83
N LYS A 958 -6.48 5.10 3.60
CA LYS A 958 -5.73 5.14 2.34
C LYS A 958 -6.44 4.25 1.31
N ILE A 959 -6.74 4.83 0.16
CA ILE A 959 -7.54 4.25 -0.91
C ILE A 959 -6.63 4.03 -2.12
N ASP A 960 -6.72 2.85 -2.74
CA ASP A 960 -5.95 2.52 -3.94
C ASP A 960 -6.85 1.84 -4.98
N GLU A 961 -6.28 1.40 -6.10
CA GLU A 961 -6.95 0.68 -7.20
C GLU A 961 -7.51 -0.69 -6.79
N VAL A 962 -7.10 -1.20 -5.63
CA VAL A 962 -7.59 -2.46 -5.08
C VAL A 962 -8.62 -2.20 -4.00
N ASN A 963 -9.74 -2.89 -4.16
CA ASN A 963 -10.85 -2.81 -3.25
C ASN A 963 -10.67 -3.81 -2.10
N ASN A 964 -10.09 -3.35 -0.99
CA ASN A 964 -9.99 -4.11 0.25
C ASN A 964 -10.83 -3.45 1.36
N LEU A 965 -12.12 -3.79 1.40
CA LEU A 965 -13.03 -3.30 2.45
C LEU A 965 -12.73 -3.90 3.83
N GLY A 966 -11.98 -5.01 3.93
CA GLY A 966 -11.66 -5.64 5.22
C GLY A 966 -10.90 -4.68 6.14
N ALA A 967 -9.81 -4.12 5.63
CA ALA A 967 -9.00 -3.11 6.32
C ALA A 967 -9.83 -1.87 6.74
N ALA A 968 -10.60 -1.32 5.79
CA ALA A 968 -11.46 -0.16 6.04
C ALA A 968 -12.52 -0.44 7.13
N ARG A 969 -13.12 -1.64 7.12
CA ARG A 969 -14.09 -2.09 8.11
C ARG A 969 -13.49 -2.15 9.51
N ILE A 970 -12.28 -2.71 9.65
CA ILE A 970 -11.58 -2.79 10.95
C ILE A 970 -11.34 -1.38 11.52
N ARG A 971 -10.87 -0.44 10.69
CA ARG A 971 -10.63 0.95 11.12
C ARG A 971 -11.91 1.70 11.51
N ILE A 972 -12.97 1.55 10.71
CA ILE A 972 -14.28 2.15 11.03
C ILE A 972 -14.85 1.57 12.33
N ARG A 973 -14.77 0.25 12.53
CA ARG A 973 -15.20 -0.38 13.80
C ARG A 973 -14.35 0.05 14.98
N SER A 974 -13.04 0.20 14.80
CA SER A 974 -12.13 0.70 15.84
C SER A 974 -12.47 2.13 16.24
N LEU A 975 -12.75 3.01 15.28
CA LEU A 975 -13.24 4.36 15.54
C LEU A 975 -14.55 4.32 16.33
N ILE A 976 -15.53 3.52 15.89
CA ILE A 976 -16.83 3.41 16.57
C ILE A 976 -16.67 2.90 18.01
N SER A 977 -15.82 1.88 18.23
CA SER A 977 -15.59 1.31 19.56
C SER A 977 -14.89 2.31 20.49
N ALA A 978 -13.83 2.98 20.01
CA ALA A 978 -13.13 4.02 20.76
C ALA A 978 -14.03 5.22 21.10
N VAL A 979 -14.89 5.64 20.17
CA VAL A 979 -15.86 6.71 20.40
C VAL A 979 -16.87 6.32 21.48
N LYS A 980 -17.41 5.09 21.45
CA LYS A 980 -18.34 4.58 22.48
C LYS A 980 -17.69 4.49 23.86
N ASP A 981 -16.44 4.03 23.93
CA ASP A 981 -15.69 3.99 25.19
C ASP A 981 -15.48 5.39 25.78
N ARG A 982 -15.10 6.37 24.95
CA ARG A 982 -14.96 7.77 25.36
C ARG A 982 -16.28 8.36 25.84
N GLU A 983 -17.40 8.03 25.21
CA GLU A 983 -18.74 8.41 25.68
C GLU A 983 -19.06 7.83 27.05
N ARG A 984 -18.83 6.52 27.26
CA ARG A 984 -19.04 5.86 28.56
C ARG A 984 -18.22 6.53 29.67
N LYS A 985 -16.99 6.96 29.35
CA LYS A 985 -16.08 7.69 30.24
C LYS A 985 -16.38 9.19 30.37
N GLY A 986 -17.38 9.71 29.65
CA GLY A 986 -17.77 11.12 29.70
C GLY A 986 -16.75 12.10 29.06
N ILE A 987 -15.85 11.60 28.21
CA ILE A 987 -14.84 12.42 27.52
C ILE A 987 -15.53 13.22 26.40
N LYS A 988 -15.46 14.55 26.48
CA LYS A 988 -16.05 15.48 25.51
C LYS A 988 -15.00 16.18 24.66
N SER A 989 -15.43 16.72 23.51
CA SER A 989 -14.59 17.58 22.69
C SER A 989 -14.21 18.86 23.44
N SER A 990 -12.96 19.30 23.28
CA SER A 990 -12.45 20.53 23.87
C SER A 990 -11.74 21.35 22.79
N PRO A 991 -12.45 22.21 22.04
CA PRO A 991 -11.86 22.98 20.95
C PRO A 991 -10.65 23.80 21.41
N GLN A 992 -9.48 23.51 20.85
CA GLN A 992 -8.24 24.26 21.08
C GLN A 992 -7.82 25.03 19.83
N ASN A 993 -7.11 26.15 20.02
CA ASN A 993 -6.57 26.90 18.89
C ASN A 993 -5.40 26.12 18.26
N SER A 994 -5.51 25.83 16.97
CA SER A 994 -4.55 25.06 16.18
C SER A 994 -3.56 25.92 15.38
N ALA A 995 -3.61 27.26 15.51
CA ALA A 995 -2.72 28.17 14.80
C ALA A 995 -1.25 27.95 15.20
N TYR A 996 -0.42 27.79 14.19
CA TYR A 996 1.02 27.71 14.33
C TYR A 996 1.62 29.07 14.66
N LYS A 997 2.58 29.10 15.60
CA LYS A 997 3.31 30.33 15.97
C LYS A 997 4.71 30.29 15.37
N ARG A 998 4.87 30.89 14.19
CA ARG A 998 6.17 31.09 13.55
C ARG A 998 6.82 32.39 13.99
N VAL A 999 8.14 32.37 14.21
CA VAL A 999 8.95 33.59 14.30
C VAL A 999 9.34 34.04 12.89
N GLU A 1000 8.88 35.23 12.48
CA GLU A 1000 9.24 35.80 11.19
C GLU A 1000 10.67 36.34 11.19
N PHE A 1001 11.39 36.15 10.08
CA PHE A 1001 12.75 36.69 9.93
C PHE A 1001 12.71 38.21 9.80
N THR A 1002 13.36 38.93 10.70
CA THR A 1002 13.32 40.40 10.75
C THR A 1002 14.54 41.07 10.13
N LYS A 1003 14.46 42.38 9.87
CA LYS A 1003 15.60 43.17 9.38
C LYS A 1003 16.79 43.18 10.34
N GLU A 1004 16.56 43.03 11.65
CA GLU A 1004 17.65 42.97 12.64
C GLU A 1004 18.36 41.61 12.63
N MET A 1005 17.61 40.53 12.40
CA MET A 1005 18.18 39.18 12.30
C MET A 1005 19.20 39.08 11.16
N ARG A 1006 19.00 39.81 10.05
CA ARG A 1006 19.95 39.90 8.93
C ARG A 1006 21.39 40.18 9.36
N LYS A 1007 21.61 40.93 10.44
CA LYS A 1007 22.95 41.31 10.90
C LYS A 1007 23.70 40.20 11.64
N SER A 1008 22.99 39.20 12.19
CA SER A 1008 23.55 38.26 13.16
C SER A 1008 23.15 36.80 12.98
N TYR A 1009 22.15 36.51 12.15
CA TYR A 1009 21.66 35.15 11.93
C TYR A 1009 22.41 34.50 10.77
N THR A 1010 22.69 33.20 10.92
CA THR A 1010 23.06 32.33 9.80
C THR A 1010 21.79 31.80 9.16
N ILE A 1011 21.69 31.93 7.84
CA ILE A 1011 20.55 31.45 7.07
C ILE A 1011 20.98 30.18 6.34
N LEU A 1012 20.30 29.07 6.56
CA LEU A 1012 20.56 27.81 5.87
C LEU A 1012 19.61 27.66 4.69
N ALA A 1013 20.15 27.35 3.52
CA ALA A 1013 19.38 27.04 2.32
C ALA A 1013 19.78 25.67 1.75
N PRO A 1014 18.80 24.84 1.33
CA PRO A 1014 19.08 23.56 0.73
C PRO A 1014 19.57 23.76 -0.71
N GLN A 1015 20.42 22.85 -1.20
CA GLN A 1015 20.83 22.85 -2.60
C GLN A 1015 19.66 22.36 -3.47
N MET A 1016 18.97 23.28 -4.15
CA MET A 1016 17.86 22.96 -5.06
C MET A 1016 18.19 23.19 -6.53
N SER A 1017 19.24 23.95 -6.85
CA SER A 1017 19.66 24.21 -8.21
C SER A 1017 21.09 24.78 -8.24
N PRO A 1018 22.11 23.97 -8.59
CA PRO A 1018 23.51 24.39 -8.54
C PRO A 1018 23.75 25.71 -9.28
N ILE A 1019 23.26 25.81 -10.51
CA ILE A 1019 23.47 26.97 -11.39
C ILE A 1019 22.86 28.25 -10.82
N HIS A 1020 21.65 28.20 -10.25
CA HIS A 1020 21.01 29.40 -9.73
C HIS A 1020 21.67 29.86 -8.42
N PHE A 1021 22.10 28.93 -7.57
CA PHE A 1021 22.73 29.29 -6.30
C PHE A 1021 24.13 29.90 -6.46
N ASP A 1022 24.87 29.54 -7.51
CA ASP A 1022 26.14 30.20 -7.85
C ASP A 1022 25.97 31.73 -8.07
N ILE A 1023 24.77 32.16 -8.50
CA ILE A 1023 24.42 33.56 -8.70
C ILE A 1023 23.79 34.16 -7.43
N LEU A 1024 22.89 33.43 -6.77
CA LEU A 1024 22.14 33.93 -5.62
C LEU A 1024 23.02 34.12 -4.38
N MET A 1025 24.00 33.24 -4.15
CA MET A 1025 24.87 33.30 -2.97
C MET A 1025 25.68 34.62 -2.91
N PRO A 1026 26.44 35.02 -3.96
CA PRO A 1026 27.10 36.33 -3.98
C PRO A 1026 26.13 37.52 -3.91
N ALA A 1027 24.98 37.44 -4.58
CA ALA A 1027 24.00 38.52 -4.59
C ALA A 1027 23.40 38.78 -3.20
N LEU A 1028 23.07 37.72 -2.46
CA LEU A 1028 22.56 37.81 -1.10
C LEU A 1028 23.65 38.25 -0.10
N ALA A 1029 24.89 37.79 -0.29
CA ALA A 1029 26.03 38.25 0.49
C ALA A 1029 26.31 39.75 0.28
N ALA A 1030 26.24 40.26 -0.95
CA ALA A 1030 26.35 41.69 -1.25
C ALA A 1030 25.19 42.48 -0.62
N CYS A 1031 24.01 41.86 -0.52
CA CYS A 1031 22.90 42.34 0.28
C CYS A 1031 23.05 42.01 1.78
N GLY A 1032 24.23 41.74 2.32
CA GLY A 1032 24.47 41.57 3.76
C GLY A 1032 23.68 40.45 4.45
N TYR A 1033 23.32 39.39 3.72
CA TYR A 1033 22.75 38.17 4.30
C TYR A 1033 23.86 37.11 4.46
N ASN A 1034 23.93 36.47 5.62
CA ASN A 1034 24.83 35.36 5.87
C ASN A 1034 24.16 34.03 5.47
N LEU A 1035 24.13 33.73 4.17
CA LEU A 1035 23.52 32.51 3.63
C LEU A 1035 24.57 31.40 3.54
N VAL A 1036 24.22 30.21 4.02
CA VAL A 1036 24.99 28.97 3.87
C VAL A 1036 24.17 28.02 3.03
N GLN A 1037 24.71 27.64 1.88
CA GLN A 1037 24.14 26.56 1.08
C GLN A 1037 24.57 25.21 1.65
N LEU A 1038 23.60 24.37 1.95
CA LEU A 1038 23.83 23.03 2.45
C LEU A 1038 24.27 22.10 1.30
N PRO A 1039 25.35 21.33 1.47
CA PRO A 1039 25.84 20.43 0.43
C PRO A 1039 24.91 19.24 0.23
N THR A 1040 24.96 18.64 -0.96
CA THR A 1040 24.37 17.32 -1.21
C THR A 1040 25.49 16.28 -1.05
N GLY A 1041 25.47 15.51 0.04
CA GLY A 1041 26.53 14.58 0.40
C GLY A 1041 26.03 13.16 0.70
N VAL A 1042 26.67 12.51 1.67
CA VAL A 1042 26.28 11.20 2.19
C VAL A 1042 25.54 11.38 3.53
N GLY A 1043 24.44 10.65 3.71
CA GLY A 1043 23.70 10.56 4.97
C GLY A 1043 22.48 11.48 5.11
N GLU A 1044 22.32 12.53 4.29
CA GLU A 1044 21.14 13.43 4.32
C GLU A 1044 19.85 12.63 4.12
N LEU A 1045 19.89 11.63 3.24
CA LEU A 1045 18.77 10.74 3.02
C LEU A 1045 18.31 10.03 4.28
N ASP A 1046 19.22 9.61 5.16
CA ASP A 1046 18.89 8.90 6.39
C ASP A 1046 18.23 9.85 7.41
N TYR A 1047 18.71 11.09 7.51
CA TYR A 1047 18.02 12.14 8.27
C TYR A 1047 16.63 12.40 7.68
N GLY A 1048 16.52 12.56 6.36
CA GLY A 1048 15.25 12.76 5.67
C GLY A 1048 14.25 11.64 5.95
N LEU A 1049 14.70 10.39 5.86
CA LEU A 1049 13.89 9.19 6.12
C LEU A 1049 13.40 9.12 7.58
N LYS A 1050 14.02 9.82 8.52
CA LYS A 1050 13.58 9.91 9.92
C LYS A 1050 12.45 10.94 10.12
N TYR A 1051 12.48 12.05 9.38
CA TYR A 1051 11.58 13.19 9.62
C TYR A 1051 10.47 13.36 8.57
N VAL A 1052 10.56 12.70 7.42
CA VAL A 1052 9.61 12.85 6.32
C VAL A 1052 8.86 11.55 6.03
N ASN A 1053 7.57 11.69 5.76
CA ASN A 1053 6.69 10.60 5.35
C ASN A 1053 7.19 9.96 4.03
N ASN A 1054 7.15 8.63 3.93
CA ASN A 1054 7.49 7.90 2.71
C ASN A 1054 6.57 8.24 1.51
N ASP A 1055 5.38 8.77 1.77
CA ASP A 1055 4.46 9.26 0.72
C ASP A 1055 4.91 10.62 0.13
N ALA A 1056 5.89 11.28 0.74
CA ALA A 1056 6.50 12.48 0.16
C ALA A 1056 7.42 12.11 -1.02
N CYS A 1057 7.67 13.06 -1.92
CA CYS A 1057 8.58 12.80 -3.03
C CYS A 1057 10.03 12.78 -2.54
N TYR A 1058 10.87 12.09 -3.29
CA TYR A 1058 12.30 11.99 -3.01
C TYR A 1058 13.03 13.34 -2.76
N PRO A 1059 12.74 14.43 -3.50
CA PRO A 1059 13.32 15.75 -3.18
C PRO A 1059 12.99 16.26 -1.77
N SER A 1060 11.81 15.93 -1.23
CA SER A 1060 11.44 16.32 0.14
C SER A 1060 12.34 15.64 1.17
N LEU A 1061 12.61 14.34 0.99
CA LEU A 1061 13.53 13.57 1.84
C LEU A 1061 14.92 14.21 1.86
N LEU A 1062 15.45 14.58 0.69
CA LEU A 1062 16.78 15.18 0.61
C LEU A 1062 16.82 16.58 1.23
N VAL A 1063 15.85 17.44 0.91
CA VAL A 1063 15.82 18.83 1.41
C VAL A 1063 15.67 18.88 2.93
N VAL A 1064 14.70 18.14 3.48
CA VAL A 1064 14.52 18.06 4.93
C VAL A 1064 15.72 17.37 5.58
N GLY A 1065 16.27 16.34 4.93
CA GLY A 1065 17.49 15.67 5.34
C GLY A 1065 18.69 16.60 5.48
N GLN A 1066 18.89 17.50 4.51
CA GLN A 1066 19.92 18.54 4.55
C GLN A 1066 19.73 19.45 5.76
N PHE A 1067 18.51 19.98 5.95
CA PHE A 1067 18.21 20.85 7.08
C PHE A 1067 18.44 20.15 8.42
N MET A 1068 17.89 18.94 8.60
CA MET A 1068 17.97 18.23 9.87
C MET A 1068 19.40 17.78 10.17
N LYS A 1069 20.17 17.34 9.16
CA LYS A 1069 21.60 17.04 9.34
C LYS A 1069 22.37 18.28 9.80
N ALA A 1070 22.12 19.43 9.20
CA ALA A 1070 22.77 20.68 9.58
C ALA A 1070 22.38 21.12 10.99
N LEU A 1071 21.09 21.13 11.34
CA LEU A 1071 20.60 21.54 12.66
C LEU A 1071 21.08 20.62 13.78
N LEU A 1072 21.25 19.32 13.50
CA LEU A 1072 21.69 18.32 14.48
C LEU A 1072 23.22 18.14 14.53
N SER A 1073 23.97 18.79 13.63
CA SER A 1073 25.44 18.67 13.56
C SER A 1073 26.18 19.29 14.76
N GLY A 1074 25.55 20.24 15.45
CA GLY A 1074 26.20 21.09 16.45
C GLY A 1074 27.07 22.22 15.87
N GLU A 1075 27.15 22.36 14.55
CA GLU A 1075 27.95 23.39 13.87
C GLU A 1075 27.33 24.80 13.93
N TYR A 1076 26.01 24.88 14.18
CA TYR A 1076 25.24 26.14 14.12
C TYR A 1076 24.61 26.50 15.47
N ASP A 1077 24.60 27.80 15.81
CA ASP A 1077 23.84 28.31 16.96
C ASP A 1077 22.34 28.35 16.63
N LEU A 1078 21.58 27.41 17.17
CA LEU A 1078 20.15 27.27 16.92
C LEU A 1078 19.32 28.48 17.38
N ASN A 1079 19.83 29.32 18.29
CA ASN A 1079 19.15 30.55 18.69
C ASN A 1079 19.31 31.68 17.64
N LYS A 1080 20.28 31.55 16.74
CA LYS A 1080 20.62 32.52 15.69
C LYS A 1080 20.69 31.88 14.30
N THR A 1081 19.90 30.83 14.08
CA THR A 1081 19.81 30.15 12.80
C THR A 1081 18.41 30.34 12.21
N ALA A 1082 18.34 30.61 10.91
CA ALA A 1082 17.09 30.66 10.15
C ALA A 1082 17.14 29.67 8.98
N LEU A 1083 16.00 29.07 8.65
CA LEU A 1083 15.87 28.22 7.47
C LEU A 1083 15.15 28.99 6.36
N ILE A 1084 15.60 28.83 5.11
CA ILE A 1084 14.93 29.38 3.94
C ILE A 1084 14.80 28.34 2.82
N ILE A 1085 13.66 28.35 2.14
CA ILE A 1085 13.41 27.59 0.92
C ILE A 1085 12.63 28.47 -0.04
N THR A 1086 12.77 28.19 -1.33
CA THR A 1086 11.99 28.88 -2.37
C THR A 1086 10.51 28.51 -2.28
N GLN A 1087 9.63 29.51 -2.38
CA GLN A 1087 8.21 29.26 -2.66
C GLN A 1087 8.05 28.85 -4.13
N THR A 1088 7.31 27.80 -4.41
CA THR A 1088 6.99 27.41 -5.79
C THR A 1088 5.88 28.30 -6.35
N GLY A 1089 6.05 28.83 -7.55
CA GLY A 1089 5.03 29.65 -8.24
C GLY A 1089 3.82 28.86 -8.78
N GLY A 1090 3.50 27.70 -8.21
CA GLY A 1090 2.45 26.79 -8.66
C GLY A 1090 2.06 25.78 -7.60
N GLY A 1091 1.17 24.84 -7.93
CA GLY A 1091 0.60 23.84 -7.01
C GLY A 1091 1.56 22.76 -6.48
N CYS A 1092 2.87 22.98 -6.56
CA CYS A 1092 3.88 22.07 -6.02
C CYS A 1092 3.95 22.16 -4.49
N ARG A 1093 4.27 21.02 -3.87
CA ARG A 1093 4.38 20.91 -2.40
C ARG A 1093 5.70 21.39 -1.82
N ALA A 1094 6.70 21.74 -2.63
CA ALA A 1094 8.02 22.11 -2.11
C ALA A 1094 7.99 23.34 -1.17
N THR A 1095 7.03 24.25 -1.38
CA THR A 1095 6.74 25.36 -0.45
C THR A 1095 6.47 24.89 0.99
N ASN A 1096 6.01 23.65 1.18
CA ASN A 1096 5.65 23.09 2.48
C ASN A 1096 6.76 22.24 3.12
N TYR A 1097 7.98 22.17 2.56
CA TYR A 1097 9.05 21.34 3.16
C TYR A 1097 9.66 21.91 4.45
N ILE A 1098 9.38 23.17 4.78
CA ILE A 1098 9.80 23.79 6.06
C ILE A 1098 8.77 23.60 7.17
N GLY A 1099 7.49 23.46 6.79
CA GLY A 1099 6.36 23.38 7.73
C GLY A 1099 6.40 22.12 8.57
#